data_AF-A0A239QW19-F1
#
_entry.id   AF-A0A239QW19-F1
#
_cell.length_a   1.000
_cell.length_b   1.000
_cell.length_c   1.000
_cell.angle_alpha   90.00
_cell.angle_beta   90.00
_cell.angle_gamma   90.00
#
_symmetry.space_group_name_H-M   'P 1'
#
loop_
_entity.id
_entity.type
_entity.pdbx_description
1 polymer ?
#
loop_
_entity_poly.entity_id
_entity_poly.type
_entity_poly.pdbx_seq_one_letter_code
_entity_poly.pdbx_strand_id
1 'polypeptide(L)'
;MKALIFNSGVGNRMGEFTKTNHKSMARLGNGETIFARQLRLLAAAGITEVVVTTGPHVEQLEATAAEFPTVNVAFVPNDVYDQTNYIYSMYLARDLLDDDILMLHGDLIFNHGVLGALLGDPRPNLGAVNASLPQPEKDFKARVEDDLITEVSVSIHDEDCIAFQPLYKLSRQAVGAWLDRVSQFVDAGNTKVYAENALNEITREVGIQAFSYEDHFVNEIDTLEDQAVHSAALRLWDFDEQPVYSNEDACGRIPEILGGLQARKPLVVGGRAFTGSRVQEILDANGVEYTVFSGYSPNPKLPEVLAGLELFRAQGCDSIISMGGGSAIDVAKCIKFLAATDSDEFIGFGEPITQNIPHICIPTTAGTGSESTHFAVVYIEGEKNSIAHDSLVPDAVILEPELLRTLPEYHKKSSLLDALAQCVESIWAKGATEQSRGYAKQGIELILANFFPYFRKDVDFDPEVTRQIQLAANYSGKAINLTKTTAAHAMSYGLTSQFGIAHGHAAALCLRAVWSRYSEMAHDGGNEMAPLRESLNEINAAFGVTNTADALLKFDAILSTLRLPPTIDVDALVGGVNAERMGNSPVQLPEDDIRRAYEYAVGLRTNPEMGVLKHVLGGRGERIGQRHVPELQALELQILKAFDEFCTTHGLRYYLSEGSMLGAVRHGGFIPWDDDVDVMMPRADYDRFAQLASEGKLPQGLNFDSFQTNPKHWTLGAKLQMTTPTKFVQPEVAHVSPYPGPHIDIFMIDAVEEPSGKKFDQQAYALRGLRRALFMSSGRSRNLRVHLKARVPIYLVAKTVGSKTLQDWVVYFQTEFNARPESPYWANLCSYYDLRNQVFPREWFGKGRRVTFEGITAVIPERAEDMLAKIYGADYMNVPTPGEGHREHNFFVRDEPHTERTPSP
;
A
#
# COMPACT_ATOMS: atom_id res chain seq x y z
N MET A 1 -21.28 -34.36 -19.58
CA MET A 1 -20.55 -34.94 -18.43
C MET A 1 -21.48 -34.97 -17.23
N LYS A 2 -21.49 -36.08 -16.49
CA LYS A 2 -22.19 -36.25 -15.21
C LYS A 2 -21.19 -36.38 -14.06
N ALA A 3 -21.64 -36.21 -12.82
CA ALA A 3 -20.85 -36.60 -11.65
C ALA A 3 -21.38 -37.89 -11.02
N LEU A 4 -20.48 -38.69 -10.44
CA LEU A 4 -20.82 -39.86 -9.61
C LEU A 4 -20.21 -39.66 -8.22
N ILE A 5 -21.05 -39.67 -7.19
CA ILE A 5 -20.62 -39.56 -5.78
C ILE A 5 -20.90 -40.87 -5.06
N PHE A 6 -19.87 -41.44 -4.43
CA PHE A 6 -20.01 -42.66 -3.62
C PHE A 6 -20.37 -42.35 -2.15
N ASN A 7 -21.66 -42.42 -1.81
CA ASN A 7 -22.21 -42.21 -0.45
C ASN A 7 -22.83 -43.50 0.14
N SER A 8 -22.34 -44.68 -0.24
CA SER A 8 -22.89 -45.94 0.30
C SER A 8 -22.26 -46.37 1.63
N GLY A 9 -21.09 -45.81 1.99
CA GLY A 9 -20.30 -46.27 3.14
C GLY A 9 -20.89 -45.87 4.50
N VAL A 10 -20.70 -46.72 5.51
CA VAL A 10 -21.17 -46.47 6.89
C VAL A 10 -20.32 -45.43 7.64
N GLY A 11 -19.04 -45.30 7.31
CA GLY A 11 -18.16 -44.34 7.99
C GLY A 11 -17.91 -44.65 9.47
N ASN A 12 -17.72 -45.93 9.82
CA ASN A 12 -17.54 -46.39 11.21
C ASN A 12 -16.43 -45.64 12.01
N ARG A 13 -15.45 -45.08 11.29
CA ARG A 13 -14.34 -44.30 11.86
C ARG A 13 -14.78 -42.97 12.51
N MET A 14 -15.98 -42.47 12.20
CA MET A 14 -16.56 -41.26 12.84
C MET A 14 -17.33 -41.55 14.14
N GLY A 15 -17.37 -42.80 14.60
CA GLY A 15 -17.90 -43.16 15.92
C GLY A 15 -19.40 -42.89 16.10
N GLU A 16 -19.76 -42.13 17.15
CA GLU A 16 -21.17 -41.84 17.48
C GLU A 16 -21.89 -41.01 16.39
N PHE A 17 -21.15 -40.20 15.62
CA PHE A 17 -21.74 -39.32 14.61
C PHE A 17 -22.54 -40.11 13.56
N THR A 18 -21.97 -41.21 13.05
CA THR A 18 -22.57 -42.01 11.97
C THR A 18 -23.72 -42.92 12.41
N LYS A 19 -24.01 -43.01 13.72
CA LYS A 19 -25.19 -43.73 14.22
C LYS A 19 -26.50 -43.03 13.85
N THR A 20 -26.46 -41.70 13.72
CA THR A 20 -27.66 -40.87 13.46
C THR A 20 -27.51 -39.97 12.24
N ASN A 21 -26.31 -39.89 11.66
CA ASN A 21 -26.04 -39.05 10.50
C ASN A 21 -25.32 -39.82 9.40
N HIS A 22 -25.57 -39.46 8.14
CA HIS A 22 -24.72 -39.90 7.06
C HIS A 22 -23.32 -39.25 7.19
N LYS A 23 -22.25 -39.97 6.82
CA LYS A 23 -20.86 -39.48 6.96
C LYS A 23 -20.64 -38.11 6.31
N SER A 24 -21.16 -37.94 5.09
CA SER A 24 -21.05 -36.67 4.33
C SER A 24 -21.90 -35.52 4.87
N MET A 25 -22.67 -35.74 5.95
CA MET A 25 -23.36 -34.67 6.70
C MET A 25 -22.46 -34.02 7.75
N ALA A 26 -21.21 -34.48 7.90
CA ALA A 26 -20.22 -33.81 8.72
C ALA A 26 -20.08 -32.35 8.27
N ARG A 27 -20.18 -31.42 9.21
CA ARG A 27 -20.13 -29.98 8.94
C ARG A 27 -18.70 -29.46 8.96
N LEU A 28 -18.39 -28.58 8.01
CA LEU A 28 -17.16 -27.82 7.96
C LEU A 28 -17.28 -26.60 8.89
N GLY A 29 -16.17 -25.90 9.12
CA GLY A 29 -16.09 -24.74 10.01
C GLY A 29 -17.02 -23.57 9.62
N ASN A 30 -17.47 -23.50 8.38
CA ASN A 30 -18.46 -22.52 7.91
C ASN A 30 -19.93 -22.97 8.10
N GLY A 31 -20.18 -24.20 8.57
CA GLY A 31 -21.52 -24.79 8.74
C GLY A 31 -22.02 -25.63 7.56
N GLU A 32 -21.34 -25.59 6.41
CA GLU A 32 -21.66 -26.37 5.22
C GLU A 32 -21.35 -27.87 5.44
N THR A 33 -22.19 -28.77 4.94
CA THR A 33 -21.88 -30.22 4.97
C THR A 33 -20.96 -30.61 3.81
N ILE A 34 -20.21 -31.72 3.93
CA ILE A 34 -19.38 -32.24 2.82
C ILE A 34 -20.22 -32.41 1.56
N PHE A 35 -21.41 -33.00 1.68
CA PHE A 35 -22.28 -33.25 0.54
C PHE A 35 -22.83 -31.96 -0.09
N ALA A 36 -23.29 -31.00 0.72
CA ALA A 36 -23.74 -29.70 0.21
C ALA A 36 -22.62 -28.98 -0.53
N ARG A 37 -21.39 -29.02 0.01
CA ARG A 37 -20.21 -28.47 -0.65
C ARG A 37 -19.95 -29.12 -2.00
N GLN A 38 -19.97 -30.44 -2.08
CA GLN A 38 -19.78 -31.17 -3.33
C GLN A 38 -20.82 -30.75 -4.38
N LEU A 39 -22.11 -30.74 -4.04
CA LEU A 39 -23.17 -30.31 -4.96
C LEU A 39 -22.99 -28.85 -5.41
N ARG A 40 -22.63 -27.94 -4.49
CA ARG A 40 -22.38 -26.53 -4.81
C ARG A 40 -21.23 -26.36 -5.79
N LEU A 41 -20.09 -27.02 -5.52
CA LEU A 41 -18.90 -26.91 -6.36
C LEU A 41 -19.11 -27.57 -7.73
N LEU A 42 -19.84 -28.68 -7.79
CA LEU A 42 -20.24 -29.31 -9.05
C LEU A 42 -21.14 -28.38 -9.87
N ALA A 43 -22.16 -27.78 -9.26
CA ALA A 43 -23.05 -26.83 -9.91
C ALA A 43 -22.27 -25.60 -10.43
N ALA A 44 -21.35 -25.05 -9.63
CA ALA A 44 -20.49 -23.94 -10.02
C ALA A 44 -19.56 -24.30 -11.19
N ALA A 45 -19.13 -25.56 -11.28
CA ALA A 45 -18.35 -26.10 -12.40
C ALA A 45 -19.22 -26.43 -13.64
N GLY A 46 -20.54 -26.20 -13.58
CA GLY A 46 -21.48 -26.47 -14.68
C GLY A 46 -21.96 -27.93 -14.77
N ILE A 47 -21.68 -28.76 -13.75
CA ILE A 47 -22.16 -30.13 -13.68
C ILE A 47 -23.49 -30.16 -12.91
N THR A 48 -24.57 -30.37 -13.64
CA THR A 48 -25.95 -30.34 -13.12
C THR A 48 -26.59 -31.73 -13.02
N GLU A 49 -25.99 -32.76 -13.61
CA GLU A 49 -26.47 -34.15 -13.54
C GLU A 49 -25.55 -34.96 -12.61
N VAL A 50 -26.08 -35.39 -11.46
CA VAL A 50 -25.30 -36.06 -10.41
C VAL A 50 -25.95 -37.39 -10.05
N VAL A 51 -25.19 -38.47 -10.10
CA VAL A 51 -25.58 -39.78 -9.61
C VAL A 51 -24.98 -39.99 -8.23
N VAL A 52 -25.78 -40.35 -7.24
CA VAL A 52 -25.32 -40.56 -5.86
C VAL A 52 -25.70 -41.97 -5.44
N THR A 53 -24.70 -42.79 -5.15
CA THR A 53 -24.97 -44.12 -4.58
C THR A 53 -25.18 -44.00 -3.08
N THR A 54 -26.20 -44.62 -2.53
CA THR A 54 -26.63 -44.40 -1.14
C THR A 54 -26.65 -45.68 -0.33
N GLY A 55 -26.37 -45.54 0.97
CA GLY A 55 -26.48 -46.59 1.96
C GLY A 55 -27.36 -46.13 3.11
N PRO A 56 -26.81 -45.92 4.33
CA PRO A 56 -27.60 -45.47 5.47
C PRO A 56 -28.07 -44.01 5.36
N HIS A 57 -29.13 -43.65 6.08
CA HIS A 57 -29.61 -42.26 6.27
C HIS A 57 -29.84 -41.47 4.96
N VAL A 58 -30.38 -42.13 3.92
CA VAL A 58 -30.60 -41.54 2.59
C VAL A 58 -31.47 -40.30 2.62
N GLU A 59 -32.41 -40.22 3.56
CA GLU A 59 -33.33 -39.09 3.73
C GLU A 59 -32.58 -37.76 4.00
N GLN A 60 -31.39 -37.82 4.61
CA GLN A 60 -30.57 -36.64 4.86
C GLN A 60 -29.91 -36.14 3.57
N LEU A 61 -29.50 -37.07 2.69
CA LEU A 61 -28.94 -36.75 1.38
C LEU A 61 -30.01 -36.19 0.45
N GLU A 62 -31.21 -36.78 0.44
CA GLU A 62 -32.35 -36.29 -0.33
C GLU A 62 -32.79 -34.89 0.13
N ALA A 63 -32.86 -34.66 1.45
CA ALA A 63 -33.16 -33.35 2.00
C ALA A 63 -32.13 -32.29 1.59
N THR A 64 -30.84 -32.62 1.68
CA THR A 64 -29.76 -31.72 1.25
C THR A 64 -29.84 -31.46 -0.25
N ALA A 65 -30.03 -32.49 -1.09
CA ALA A 65 -30.12 -32.33 -2.54
C ALA A 65 -31.34 -31.48 -2.97
N ALA A 66 -32.44 -31.52 -2.22
CA ALA A 66 -33.62 -30.69 -2.49
C ALA A 66 -33.37 -29.19 -2.33
N GLU A 67 -32.31 -28.80 -1.59
CA GLU A 67 -31.85 -27.41 -1.51
C GLU A 67 -31.19 -26.93 -2.82
N PHE A 68 -30.77 -27.88 -3.69
CA PHE A 68 -30.05 -27.66 -4.95
C PHE A 68 -30.95 -27.95 -6.17
N PRO A 69 -32.04 -27.18 -6.42
CA PRO A 69 -33.01 -27.49 -7.48
C PRO A 69 -32.46 -27.37 -8.91
N THR A 70 -31.30 -26.74 -9.09
CA THR A 70 -30.58 -26.64 -10.37
C THR A 70 -29.72 -27.88 -10.65
N VAL A 71 -29.55 -28.76 -9.66
CA VAL A 71 -28.80 -30.02 -9.77
C VAL A 71 -29.79 -31.18 -9.76
N ASN A 72 -29.87 -31.91 -10.86
CA ASN A 72 -30.64 -33.14 -10.97
C ASN A 72 -29.86 -34.29 -10.32
N VAL A 73 -30.32 -34.75 -9.15
CA VAL A 73 -29.68 -35.82 -8.39
C VAL A 73 -30.45 -37.13 -8.56
N ALA A 74 -29.80 -38.16 -9.10
CA ALA A 74 -30.32 -39.51 -9.18
C ALA A 74 -29.71 -40.38 -8.07
N PHE A 75 -30.54 -40.82 -7.12
CA PHE A 75 -30.12 -41.69 -6.03
C PHE A 75 -30.20 -43.17 -6.42
N VAL A 76 -29.11 -43.91 -6.14
CA VAL A 76 -28.99 -45.36 -6.42
C VAL A 76 -28.78 -46.10 -5.09
N PRO A 77 -29.81 -46.76 -4.54
CA PRO A 77 -29.70 -47.44 -3.26
C PRO A 77 -28.88 -48.73 -3.35
N ASN A 78 -27.99 -48.93 -2.39
CA ASN A 78 -27.34 -50.21 -2.12
C ASN A 78 -27.87 -50.78 -0.79
N ASP A 79 -28.89 -51.63 -0.84
CA ASP A 79 -29.53 -52.19 0.36
C ASP A 79 -28.62 -53.14 1.18
N VAL A 80 -27.47 -53.54 0.64
CA VAL A 80 -26.47 -54.43 1.26
C VAL A 80 -25.12 -53.72 1.43
N TYR A 81 -25.16 -52.40 1.65
CA TYR A 81 -23.99 -51.56 1.84
C TYR A 81 -23.08 -52.00 3.01
N ASP A 82 -23.61 -52.73 3.98
CA ASP A 82 -22.88 -53.26 5.15
C ASP A 82 -22.16 -54.60 4.87
N GLN A 83 -22.53 -55.27 3.77
CA GLN A 83 -22.00 -56.56 3.35
C GLN A 83 -21.14 -56.49 2.10
N THR A 84 -21.13 -55.32 1.44
CA THR A 84 -20.43 -55.06 0.18
C THR A 84 -19.47 -53.88 0.35
N ASN A 85 -18.58 -53.72 -0.62
CA ASN A 85 -17.76 -52.52 -0.77
C ASN A 85 -18.27 -51.74 -2.00
N TYR A 86 -17.74 -50.54 -2.24
CA TYR A 86 -18.31 -49.58 -3.18
C TYR A 86 -18.28 -50.05 -4.65
N ILE A 87 -17.52 -51.11 -4.99
CA ILE A 87 -17.61 -51.81 -6.29
C ILE A 87 -19.05 -52.25 -6.61
N TYR A 88 -19.80 -52.72 -5.62
CA TYR A 88 -21.18 -53.13 -5.80
C TYR A 88 -22.09 -51.92 -6.03
N SER A 89 -21.86 -50.81 -5.32
CA SER A 89 -22.56 -49.55 -5.55
C SER A 89 -22.30 -49.01 -6.97
N MET A 90 -21.06 -49.11 -7.47
CA MET A 90 -20.72 -48.75 -8.86
C MET A 90 -21.45 -49.65 -9.87
N TYR A 91 -21.52 -50.95 -9.61
CA TYR A 91 -22.30 -51.89 -10.44
C TYR A 91 -23.78 -51.51 -10.47
N LEU A 92 -24.39 -51.15 -9.34
CA LEU A 92 -25.80 -50.75 -9.30
C LEU A 92 -26.08 -49.47 -10.09
N ALA A 93 -25.13 -48.53 -10.12
CA ALA A 93 -25.25 -47.26 -10.84
C ALA A 93 -24.98 -47.36 -12.36
N ARG A 94 -24.48 -48.50 -12.85
CA ARG A 94 -23.93 -48.68 -14.21
C ARG A 94 -24.81 -48.14 -15.35
N ASP A 95 -26.14 -48.31 -15.24
CA ASP A 95 -27.08 -47.95 -16.29
C ASP A 95 -27.29 -46.41 -16.40
N LEU A 96 -26.81 -45.64 -15.42
CA LEU A 96 -26.88 -44.18 -15.38
C LEU A 96 -25.55 -43.50 -15.80
N LEU A 97 -24.48 -44.28 -15.98
CA LEU A 97 -23.12 -43.81 -16.27
C LEU A 97 -22.82 -43.87 -17.78
N ASP A 98 -23.66 -43.22 -18.57
CA ASP A 98 -23.68 -43.27 -20.05
C ASP A 98 -23.03 -42.05 -20.74
N ASP A 99 -22.32 -41.22 -19.99
CA ASP A 99 -21.64 -39.99 -20.42
C ASP A 99 -20.19 -39.98 -19.89
N ASP A 100 -19.42 -38.93 -20.19
CA ASP A 100 -18.17 -38.65 -19.46
C ASP A 100 -18.51 -38.41 -17.98
N ILE A 101 -17.69 -38.95 -17.07
CA ILE A 101 -17.97 -38.96 -15.62
C ILE A 101 -16.86 -38.26 -14.85
N LEU A 102 -17.24 -37.32 -14.00
CA LEU A 102 -16.45 -36.88 -12.85
C LEU A 102 -16.80 -37.77 -11.65
N MET A 103 -15.90 -38.65 -11.25
CA MET A 103 -16.14 -39.62 -10.18
C MET A 103 -15.42 -39.17 -8.90
N LEU A 104 -16.12 -39.19 -7.77
CA LEU A 104 -15.58 -38.84 -6.47
C LEU A 104 -16.17 -39.64 -5.31
N HIS A 105 -15.41 -39.83 -4.24
CA HIS A 105 -15.94 -40.35 -2.98
C HIS A 105 -16.72 -39.29 -2.19
N GLY A 106 -17.70 -39.74 -1.42
CA GLY A 106 -18.62 -38.91 -0.65
C GLY A 106 -18.03 -38.17 0.55
N ASP A 107 -16.84 -38.56 0.97
CA ASP A 107 -16.09 -38.03 2.09
C ASP A 107 -14.94 -37.10 1.66
N LEU A 108 -14.77 -36.89 0.36
CA LEU A 108 -13.81 -35.94 -0.17
C LEU A 108 -14.27 -34.51 0.04
N ILE A 109 -13.36 -33.69 0.56
CA ILE A 109 -13.47 -32.24 0.55
C ILE A 109 -12.36 -31.64 -0.30
N PHE A 110 -12.71 -30.60 -1.04
CA PHE A 110 -11.78 -29.92 -1.92
C PHE A 110 -12.10 -28.44 -2.08
N ASN A 111 -11.08 -27.65 -2.43
CA ASN A 111 -11.21 -26.23 -2.76
C ASN A 111 -11.89 -26.05 -4.14
N HIS A 112 -12.33 -24.83 -4.45
CA HIS A 112 -13.03 -24.53 -5.70
C HIS A 112 -12.11 -24.71 -6.93
N GLY A 113 -10.83 -24.34 -6.81
CA GLY A 113 -9.86 -24.38 -7.91
C GLY A 113 -9.63 -25.76 -8.53
N VAL A 114 -9.72 -26.85 -7.75
CA VAL A 114 -9.37 -28.19 -8.25
C VAL A 114 -10.26 -28.65 -9.41
N LEU A 115 -11.57 -28.38 -9.34
CA LEU A 115 -12.50 -28.78 -10.40
C LEU A 115 -12.22 -28.01 -11.68
N GLY A 116 -11.92 -26.71 -11.57
CA GLY A 116 -11.54 -25.88 -12.72
C GLY A 116 -10.28 -26.40 -13.41
N ALA A 117 -9.25 -26.75 -12.64
CA ALA A 117 -8.01 -27.31 -13.18
C ALA A 117 -8.22 -28.70 -13.81
N LEU A 118 -8.94 -29.60 -13.13
CA LEU A 118 -9.19 -30.95 -13.59
C LEU A 118 -10.06 -30.98 -14.86
N LEU A 119 -11.14 -30.20 -14.90
CA LEU A 119 -12.07 -30.11 -16.03
C LEU A 119 -11.48 -29.32 -17.19
N GLY A 120 -10.61 -28.34 -16.91
CA GLY A 120 -9.91 -27.54 -17.92
C GLY A 120 -8.78 -28.30 -18.64
N ASP A 121 -8.28 -29.40 -18.07
CA ASP A 121 -7.27 -30.24 -18.70
C ASP A 121 -7.84 -30.95 -19.96
N PRO A 122 -7.17 -30.90 -21.12
CA PRO A 122 -7.69 -31.51 -22.35
C PRO A 122 -7.62 -33.05 -22.36
N ARG A 123 -6.85 -33.68 -21.47
CA ARG A 123 -6.72 -35.13 -21.39
C ARG A 123 -8.04 -35.75 -20.89
N PRO A 124 -8.55 -36.81 -21.52
CA PRO A 124 -9.90 -37.33 -21.24
C PRO A 124 -10.01 -38.17 -19.96
N ASN A 125 -8.90 -38.81 -19.54
CA ASN A 125 -8.88 -39.77 -18.45
C ASN A 125 -7.78 -39.37 -17.45
N LEU A 126 -8.18 -38.89 -16.27
CA LEU A 126 -7.30 -38.35 -15.24
C LEU A 126 -7.66 -38.91 -13.86
N GLY A 127 -6.64 -39.12 -13.03
CA GLY A 127 -6.77 -39.43 -11.61
C GLY A 127 -5.90 -38.50 -10.75
N ALA A 128 -6.43 -38.03 -9.63
CA ALA A 128 -5.80 -37.04 -8.78
C ALA A 128 -4.66 -37.64 -7.92
N VAL A 129 -3.43 -37.16 -8.12
CA VAL A 129 -2.22 -37.57 -7.38
C VAL A 129 -1.50 -36.36 -6.79
N ASN A 130 -0.70 -36.59 -5.74
CA ASN A 130 0.18 -35.57 -5.17
C ASN A 130 1.50 -36.20 -4.71
N ALA A 131 2.58 -35.87 -5.41
CA ALA A 131 3.92 -36.42 -5.17
C ALA A 131 4.64 -35.74 -3.99
N SER A 132 4.18 -34.56 -3.60
CA SER A 132 4.75 -33.79 -2.49
C SER A 132 4.23 -34.23 -1.12
N LEU A 133 3.13 -34.99 -1.05
CA LEU A 133 2.60 -35.52 0.20
C LEU A 133 3.32 -36.83 0.61
N PRO A 134 3.53 -37.05 1.92
CA PRO A 134 4.04 -38.33 2.39
C PRO A 134 3.05 -39.45 2.06
N GLN A 135 3.56 -40.66 1.81
CA GLN A 135 2.70 -41.81 1.55
C GLN A 135 1.80 -42.10 2.77
N PRO A 136 0.47 -41.97 2.65
CA PRO A 136 -0.44 -42.19 3.78
C PRO A 136 -0.52 -43.68 4.12
N GLU A 137 -0.53 -44.08 5.39
CA GLU A 137 -0.56 -45.52 5.74
C GLU A 137 -1.88 -46.20 5.30
N LYS A 138 -3.02 -45.50 5.37
CA LYS A 138 -4.36 -46.10 5.23
C LYS A 138 -5.18 -45.63 4.03
N ASP A 139 -4.66 -44.70 3.24
CA ASP A 139 -5.38 -44.12 2.11
C ASP A 139 -4.89 -44.71 0.79
N PHE A 140 -5.54 -44.37 -0.32
CA PHE A 140 -5.13 -44.83 -1.64
C PHE A 140 -3.77 -44.26 -2.05
N LYS A 141 -3.01 -45.09 -2.76
CA LYS A 141 -1.80 -44.68 -3.48
C LYS A 141 -1.94 -45.09 -4.94
N ALA A 142 -1.24 -44.37 -5.80
CA ALA A 142 -1.10 -44.71 -7.20
C ALA A 142 0.35 -45.02 -7.54
N ARG A 143 0.55 -46.06 -8.36
CA ARG A 143 1.80 -46.25 -9.10
C ARG A 143 1.69 -45.55 -10.44
N VAL A 144 2.70 -44.73 -10.76
CA VAL A 144 2.72 -43.93 -11.99
C VAL A 144 3.96 -44.27 -12.81
N GLU A 145 3.76 -44.71 -14.06
CA GLU A 145 4.81 -44.99 -15.05
C GLU A 145 4.58 -44.09 -16.27
N ASP A 146 5.54 -43.23 -16.63
CA ASP A 146 5.44 -42.33 -17.80
C ASP A 146 4.12 -41.54 -17.87
N ASP A 147 3.71 -40.91 -16.77
CA ASP A 147 2.43 -40.16 -16.58
C ASP A 147 1.17 -41.05 -16.56
N LEU A 148 1.29 -42.36 -16.76
CA LEU A 148 0.17 -43.31 -16.70
C LEU A 148 0.04 -43.93 -15.31
N ILE A 149 -1.16 -43.86 -14.72
CA ILE A 149 -1.49 -44.62 -13.52
C ILE A 149 -1.60 -46.10 -13.92
N THR A 150 -0.78 -46.96 -13.32
CA THR A 150 -0.77 -48.40 -13.62
C THR A 150 -1.48 -49.23 -12.56
N GLU A 151 -1.50 -48.74 -11.31
CA GLU A 151 -2.13 -49.42 -10.17
C GLU A 151 -2.62 -48.38 -9.17
N VAL A 152 -3.82 -48.57 -8.62
CA VAL A 152 -4.35 -47.80 -7.48
C VAL A 152 -4.73 -48.78 -6.36
N SER A 153 -4.19 -48.59 -5.16
CA SER A 153 -4.39 -49.51 -4.04
C SER A 153 -4.08 -48.86 -2.69
N VAL A 154 -4.77 -49.31 -1.64
CA VAL A 154 -4.43 -48.96 -0.25
C VAL A 154 -3.25 -49.79 0.29
N SER A 155 -2.89 -50.89 -0.39
CA SER A 155 -1.94 -51.90 0.11
C SER A 155 -0.53 -51.78 -0.49
N ILE A 156 -0.31 -50.89 -1.45
CA ILE A 156 1.01 -50.66 -2.07
C ILE A 156 1.80 -49.61 -1.29
N HIS A 157 3.10 -49.83 -1.14
CA HIS A 157 4.01 -49.01 -0.31
C HIS A 157 5.42 -48.91 -0.92
N ASP A 158 5.55 -49.15 -2.22
CA ASP A 158 6.84 -49.07 -2.90
C ASP A 158 7.31 -47.61 -2.96
N GLU A 159 8.62 -47.38 -3.07
CA GLU A 159 9.22 -46.03 -3.06
C GLU A 159 8.70 -45.13 -4.21
N ASP A 160 8.21 -45.73 -5.29
CA ASP A 160 7.65 -45.07 -6.48
C ASP A 160 6.12 -44.80 -6.39
N CYS A 161 5.47 -45.17 -5.27
CA CYS A 161 4.05 -44.90 -5.06
C CYS A 161 3.80 -43.46 -4.60
N ILE A 162 2.72 -42.87 -5.09
CA ILE A 162 2.32 -41.48 -4.88
C ILE A 162 0.96 -41.43 -4.16
N ALA A 163 0.75 -40.43 -3.29
CA ALA A 163 -0.55 -40.23 -2.65
C ALA A 163 -1.65 -40.00 -3.70
N PHE A 164 -2.77 -40.71 -3.55
CA PHE A 164 -3.88 -40.69 -4.50
C PHE A 164 -5.18 -40.34 -3.78
N GLN A 165 -5.96 -39.45 -4.38
CA GLN A 165 -7.32 -39.15 -3.93
C GLN A 165 -8.31 -39.70 -4.95
N PRO A 166 -9.41 -40.35 -4.53
CA PRO A 166 -10.41 -40.94 -5.44
C PRO A 166 -11.28 -39.87 -6.10
N LEU A 167 -10.64 -39.03 -6.91
CA LEU A 167 -11.19 -37.99 -7.75
C LEU A 167 -10.70 -38.24 -9.18
N TYR A 168 -11.61 -38.62 -10.07
CA TYR A 168 -11.30 -38.98 -11.45
C TYR A 168 -12.12 -38.16 -12.43
N LYS A 169 -11.51 -37.76 -13.54
CA LYS A 169 -12.22 -37.32 -14.75
C LYS A 169 -12.06 -38.42 -15.80
N LEU A 170 -13.14 -39.01 -16.25
CA LEU A 170 -13.08 -40.17 -17.16
C LEU A 170 -14.02 -39.97 -18.35
N SER A 171 -13.53 -40.31 -19.53
CA SER A 171 -14.38 -40.40 -20.71
C SER A 171 -15.41 -41.54 -20.58
N ARG A 172 -16.52 -41.40 -21.31
CA ARG A 172 -17.55 -42.44 -21.42
C ARG A 172 -16.96 -43.82 -21.78
N GLN A 173 -15.97 -43.85 -22.66
CA GLN A 173 -15.31 -45.09 -23.08
C GLN A 173 -14.53 -45.72 -21.91
N ALA A 174 -13.76 -44.93 -21.17
CA ALA A 174 -13.00 -45.38 -20.01
C ALA A 174 -13.90 -45.93 -18.91
N VAL A 175 -14.98 -45.21 -18.58
CA VAL A 175 -15.97 -45.65 -17.58
C VAL A 175 -16.66 -46.93 -18.02
N GLY A 176 -17.05 -47.03 -19.30
CA GLY A 176 -17.67 -48.24 -19.84
C GLY A 176 -16.78 -49.48 -19.69
N ALA A 177 -15.50 -49.38 -20.07
CA ALA A 177 -14.55 -50.47 -19.92
C ALA A 177 -14.36 -50.89 -18.45
N TRP A 178 -14.30 -49.92 -17.54
CA TRP A 178 -14.23 -50.20 -16.10
C TRP A 178 -15.50 -50.88 -15.58
N LEU A 179 -16.68 -50.42 -16.00
CA LEU A 179 -17.97 -51.02 -15.63
C LEU A 179 -18.13 -52.46 -16.14
N ASP A 180 -17.63 -52.77 -17.33
CA ASP A 180 -17.62 -54.13 -17.86
C ASP A 180 -16.79 -55.06 -16.95
N ARG A 181 -15.63 -54.60 -16.49
CA ARG A 181 -14.80 -55.38 -15.57
C ARG A 181 -15.39 -55.46 -14.16
N VAL A 182 -15.97 -54.37 -13.66
CA VAL A 182 -16.72 -54.34 -12.39
C VAL A 182 -17.88 -55.34 -12.42
N SER A 183 -18.63 -55.42 -13.52
CA SER A 183 -19.75 -56.37 -13.68
C SER A 183 -19.26 -57.81 -13.59
N GLN A 184 -18.13 -58.13 -14.24
CA GLN A 184 -17.54 -59.48 -14.16
C GLN A 184 -17.09 -59.85 -12.74
N PHE A 185 -16.55 -58.89 -11.98
CA PHE A 185 -16.19 -59.10 -10.57
C PHE A 185 -17.43 -59.38 -9.72
N VAL A 186 -18.46 -58.56 -9.86
CA VAL A 186 -19.71 -58.69 -9.09
C VAL A 186 -20.45 -59.99 -9.44
N ASP A 187 -20.55 -60.34 -10.72
CA ASP A 187 -21.17 -61.59 -11.19
C ASP A 187 -20.41 -62.84 -10.70
N ALA A 188 -19.09 -62.72 -10.47
CA ALA A 188 -18.26 -63.75 -9.85
C ALA A 188 -18.36 -63.78 -8.30
N GLY A 189 -19.15 -62.90 -7.68
CA GLY A 189 -19.33 -62.80 -6.24
C GLY A 189 -18.27 -61.98 -5.50
N ASN A 190 -17.38 -61.28 -6.21
CA ASN A 190 -16.34 -60.43 -5.63
C ASN A 190 -16.90 -59.04 -5.28
N THR A 191 -17.78 -58.98 -4.29
CA THR A 191 -18.48 -57.73 -3.90
C THR A 191 -17.85 -56.99 -2.72
N LYS A 192 -16.80 -57.56 -2.09
CA LYS A 192 -16.12 -57.01 -0.89
C LYS A 192 -14.79 -56.30 -1.19
N VAL A 193 -14.42 -56.22 -2.46
CA VAL A 193 -13.19 -55.57 -2.92
C VAL A 193 -13.47 -54.12 -3.34
N TYR A 194 -12.43 -53.29 -3.44
CA TYR A 194 -12.59 -51.95 -3.97
C TYR A 194 -12.80 -51.98 -5.50
N ALA A 195 -13.41 -50.94 -6.09
CA ALA A 195 -13.61 -50.93 -7.54
C ALA A 195 -12.27 -50.84 -8.30
N GLU A 196 -11.22 -50.28 -7.67
CA GLU A 196 -9.87 -50.26 -8.23
C GLU A 196 -9.29 -51.66 -8.41
N ASN A 197 -9.74 -52.68 -7.68
CA ASN A 197 -9.32 -54.06 -7.96
C ASN A 197 -9.71 -54.51 -9.37
N ALA A 198 -10.89 -54.07 -9.87
CA ALA A 198 -11.29 -54.30 -11.25
C ALA A 198 -10.56 -53.36 -12.22
N LEU A 199 -10.31 -52.10 -11.83
CA LEU A 199 -9.56 -51.13 -12.64
C LEU A 199 -8.14 -51.62 -12.93
N ASN A 200 -7.45 -52.13 -11.90
CA ASN A 200 -6.05 -52.53 -11.96
C ASN A 200 -5.77 -53.65 -12.97
N GLU A 201 -6.80 -54.40 -13.38
CA GLU A 201 -6.67 -55.40 -14.45
C GLU A 201 -6.67 -54.81 -15.86
N ILE A 202 -7.17 -53.58 -16.03
CA ILE A 202 -7.37 -52.93 -17.32
C ILE A 202 -6.79 -51.51 -17.37
N THR A 203 -6.00 -51.07 -16.38
CA THR A 203 -5.55 -49.67 -16.24
C THR A 203 -4.85 -49.15 -17.50
N ARG A 204 -4.05 -50.00 -18.16
CA ARG A 204 -3.34 -49.67 -19.40
C ARG A 204 -4.28 -49.52 -20.61
N GLU A 205 -5.43 -50.19 -20.61
CA GLU A 205 -6.46 -50.08 -21.65
C GLU A 205 -7.31 -48.82 -21.45
N VAL A 206 -7.62 -48.50 -20.19
CA VAL A 206 -8.38 -47.31 -19.81
C VAL A 206 -7.53 -46.04 -20.03
N GLY A 207 -6.23 -46.11 -19.78
CA GLY A 207 -5.30 -45.03 -20.08
C GLY A 207 -5.45 -43.83 -19.13
N ILE A 208 -5.58 -44.06 -17.83
CA ILE A 208 -5.73 -42.97 -16.84
C ILE A 208 -4.38 -42.30 -16.59
N GLN A 209 -4.30 -41.00 -16.86
CA GLN A 209 -3.09 -40.21 -16.63
C GLN A 209 -3.11 -39.52 -15.26
N ALA A 210 -1.93 -39.22 -14.74
CA ALA A 210 -1.76 -38.50 -13.49
C ALA A 210 -2.16 -37.02 -13.63
N PHE A 211 -3.02 -36.56 -12.72
CA PHE A 211 -3.33 -35.14 -12.52
C PHE A 211 -2.77 -34.70 -11.17
N SER A 212 -1.77 -33.82 -11.18
CA SER A 212 -1.21 -33.27 -9.94
C SER A 212 -2.18 -32.28 -9.32
N TYR A 213 -2.54 -32.48 -8.05
CA TYR A 213 -3.29 -31.51 -7.26
C TYR A 213 -2.41 -30.74 -6.26
N GLU A 214 -1.08 -30.70 -6.45
CA GLU A 214 -0.15 -30.02 -5.53
C GLU A 214 -0.49 -28.56 -5.24
N ASP A 215 -1.05 -27.85 -6.23
CA ASP A 215 -1.49 -26.45 -6.10
C ASP A 215 -2.96 -26.32 -5.64
N HIS A 216 -3.54 -27.40 -5.10
CA HIS A 216 -4.93 -27.48 -4.67
C HIS A 216 -5.07 -28.27 -3.36
N PHE A 217 -6.28 -28.23 -2.79
CA PHE A 217 -6.63 -28.98 -1.59
C PHE A 217 -7.64 -30.07 -1.93
N VAL A 218 -7.28 -31.33 -1.67
CA VAL A 218 -8.16 -32.49 -1.82
C VAL A 218 -7.83 -33.52 -0.74
N ASN A 219 -8.72 -33.69 0.25
CA ASN A 219 -8.53 -34.67 1.33
C ASN A 219 -9.85 -35.37 1.67
N GLU A 220 -9.77 -36.60 2.18
CA GLU A 220 -10.90 -37.30 2.79
C GLU A 220 -11.11 -36.87 4.25
N ILE A 221 -12.35 -36.86 4.72
CA ILE A 221 -12.67 -36.77 6.15
C ILE A 221 -13.11 -38.15 6.60
N ASP A 222 -12.30 -38.85 7.39
CA ASP A 222 -12.59 -40.20 7.88
C ASP A 222 -12.96 -40.27 9.36
N THR A 223 -12.42 -39.35 10.13
CA THR A 223 -12.60 -39.22 11.57
C THR A 223 -13.05 -37.81 11.93
N LEU A 224 -13.49 -37.61 13.17
CA LEU A 224 -13.77 -36.27 13.70
C LEU A 224 -12.50 -35.41 13.85
N GLU A 225 -11.33 -36.04 13.97
CA GLU A 225 -10.04 -35.35 13.98
C GLU A 225 -9.72 -34.81 12.59
N ASP A 226 -9.88 -35.64 11.54
CA ASP A 226 -9.72 -35.22 10.14
C ASP A 226 -10.68 -34.08 9.82
N GLN A 227 -11.93 -34.16 10.28
CA GLN A 227 -12.92 -33.10 10.09
C GLN A 227 -12.41 -31.76 10.62
N ALA A 228 -11.85 -31.73 11.84
CA ALA A 228 -11.32 -30.50 12.43
C ALA A 228 -10.08 -29.98 11.68
N VAL A 229 -9.13 -30.85 11.38
CA VAL A 229 -7.86 -30.48 10.74
C VAL A 229 -8.06 -30.08 9.28
N HIS A 230 -8.74 -30.91 8.50
CA HIS A 230 -8.95 -30.67 7.07
C HIS A 230 -9.91 -29.51 6.84
N SER A 231 -10.93 -29.32 7.69
CA SER A 231 -11.76 -28.12 7.59
C SER A 231 -10.98 -26.84 7.87
N ALA A 232 -10.06 -26.83 8.85
CA ALA A 232 -9.24 -25.67 9.14
C ALA A 232 -8.23 -25.36 8.02
N ALA A 233 -7.70 -26.40 7.37
CA ALA A 233 -6.82 -26.24 6.21
C ALA A 233 -7.57 -25.73 4.98
N LEU A 234 -8.72 -26.35 4.65
CA LEU A 234 -9.58 -25.97 3.53
C LEU A 234 -10.02 -24.50 3.61
N ARG A 235 -10.31 -24.02 4.82
CA ARG A 235 -10.67 -22.62 5.09
C ARG A 235 -9.65 -21.63 4.50
N LEU A 236 -8.35 -21.91 4.58
CA LEU A 236 -7.32 -21.02 4.04
C LEU A 236 -7.39 -20.90 2.51
N TRP A 237 -7.77 -22.00 1.84
CA TRP A 237 -8.01 -22.03 0.40
C TRP A 237 -9.27 -21.27 0.02
N ASP A 238 -10.37 -21.48 0.75
CA ASP A 238 -11.63 -20.75 0.51
C ASP A 238 -11.45 -19.24 0.66
N PHE A 239 -10.59 -18.79 1.58
CA PHE A 239 -10.25 -17.37 1.73
C PHE A 239 -9.43 -16.83 0.56
N ASP A 240 -8.50 -17.63 0.03
CA ASP A 240 -7.68 -17.26 -1.12
C ASP A 240 -8.54 -17.13 -2.38
N GLU A 241 -9.40 -18.13 -2.59
CA GLU A 241 -10.25 -18.32 -3.76
C GLU A 241 -11.58 -17.56 -3.69
N GLN A 242 -11.81 -16.75 -2.65
CA GLN A 242 -13.02 -15.93 -2.51
C GLN A 242 -13.32 -15.21 -3.84
N PRO A 243 -14.49 -15.44 -4.47
CA PRO A 243 -14.85 -14.78 -5.72
C PRO A 243 -14.95 -13.26 -5.54
N VAL A 244 -14.08 -12.52 -6.23
CA VAL A 244 -14.08 -11.06 -6.27
C VAL A 244 -14.36 -10.58 -7.71
N TYR A 245 -15.56 -10.06 -7.94
CA TYR A 245 -15.97 -9.52 -9.22
C TYR A 245 -15.68 -8.02 -9.28
N SER A 246 -14.77 -7.62 -10.17
CA SER A 246 -14.34 -6.22 -10.33
C SER A 246 -14.35 -5.74 -11.77
N ASN A 247 -14.68 -6.60 -12.73
CA ASN A 247 -14.75 -6.28 -14.16
C ASN A 247 -15.88 -5.29 -14.48
N GLU A 248 -15.91 -4.81 -15.73
CA GLU A 248 -17.07 -4.05 -16.22
C GLU A 248 -18.36 -4.88 -16.05
N ASP A 249 -19.40 -4.26 -15.48
CA ASP A 249 -20.68 -4.89 -15.12
C ASP A 249 -20.60 -6.03 -14.08
N ALA A 250 -19.73 -5.91 -13.08
CA ALA A 250 -19.68 -6.85 -11.96
C ALA A 250 -21.06 -7.02 -11.26
N CYS A 251 -21.84 -5.95 -11.11
CA CYS A 251 -23.20 -6.03 -10.54
C CYS A 251 -24.16 -6.87 -11.40
N GLY A 252 -23.99 -6.90 -12.73
CA GLY A 252 -24.83 -7.71 -13.64
C GLY A 252 -24.79 -9.20 -13.33
N ARG A 253 -23.76 -9.68 -12.61
CA ARG A 253 -23.63 -11.07 -12.19
C ARG A 253 -24.41 -11.45 -10.94
N ILE A 254 -25.02 -10.49 -10.24
CA ILE A 254 -25.78 -10.76 -9.00
C ILE A 254 -26.81 -11.89 -9.16
N PRO A 255 -27.65 -11.94 -10.21
CA PRO A 255 -28.62 -13.02 -10.37
C PRO A 255 -27.98 -14.40 -10.54
N GLU A 256 -26.87 -14.47 -11.29
CA GLU A 256 -26.08 -15.69 -11.48
C GLU A 256 -25.47 -16.17 -10.15
N ILE A 257 -24.88 -15.24 -9.39
CA ILE A 257 -24.26 -15.53 -8.09
C ILE A 257 -25.33 -16.00 -7.09
N LEU A 258 -26.47 -15.31 -7.01
CA LEU A 258 -27.59 -15.72 -6.15
C LEU A 258 -28.10 -17.12 -6.54
N GLY A 259 -28.24 -17.40 -7.82
CA GLY A 259 -28.63 -18.72 -8.32
C GLY A 259 -27.64 -19.83 -7.94
N GLY A 260 -26.34 -19.57 -8.09
CA GLY A 260 -25.28 -20.52 -7.70
C GLY A 260 -25.19 -20.75 -6.19
N LEU A 261 -25.57 -19.75 -5.39
CA LEU A 261 -25.64 -19.83 -3.93
C LEU A 261 -27.01 -20.30 -3.41
N GLN A 262 -27.98 -20.57 -4.29
CA GLN A 262 -29.37 -20.91 -3.94
C GLN A 262 -30.08 -19.88 -3.05
N ALA A 263 -29.63 -18.64 -3.14
CA ALA A 263 -30.19 -17.50 -2.43
C ALA A 263 -31.44 -17.01 -3.16
N ARG A 264 -32.63 -17.12 -2.54
CA ARG A 264 -33.90 -16.71 -3.17
C ARG A 264 -34.37 -15.36 -2.69
N LYS A 265 -34.24 -15.08 -1.38
CA LYS A 265 -34.74 -13.85 -0.77
C LYS A 265 -33.69 -13.23 0.16
N PRO A 266 -32.80 -12.40 -0.38
CA PRO A 266 -31.79 -11.74 0.45
C PRO A 266 -32.38 -10.67 1.37
N LEU A 267 -31.81 -10.58 2.57
CA LEU A 267 -31.82 -9.35 3.36
C LEU A 267 -30.72 -8.42 2.85
N VAL A 268 -31.13 -7.30 2.25
CA VAL A 268 -30.22 -6.22 1.84
C VAL A 268 -29.92 -5.34 3.05
N VAL A 269 -28.72 -5.49 3.61
CA VAL A 269 -28.22 -4.63 4.70
C VAL A 269 -27.54 -3.41 4.09
N GLY A 270 -28.30 -2.33 4.02
CA GLY A 270 -27.94 -1.09 3.33
C GLY A 270 -29.16 -0.19 3.22
N GLY A 271 -28.94 1.12 3.18
CA GLY A 271 -30.03 2.10 3.01
C GLY A 271 -29.82 2.94 1.76
N ARG A 272 -29.30 4.16 1.98
CA ARG A 272 -29.06 5.14 0.90
C ARG A 272 -28.19 4.63 -0.25
N ALA A 273 -27.28 3.69 0.01
CA ALA A 273 -26.45 3.12 -1.04
C ALA A 273 -27.26 2.24 -2.00
N PHE A 274 -28.29 1.55 -1.49
CA PHE A 274 -29.10 0.61 -2.27
C PHE A 274 -30.21 1.30 -3.05
N THR A 275 -30.93 2.25 -2.43
CA THR A 275 -32.06 2.93 -3.07
C THR A 275 -31.64 3.70 -4.32
N GLY A 276 -32.23 3.35 -5.47
CA GLY A 276 -31.93 3.94 -6.78
C GLY A 276 -30.58 3.53 -7.36
N SER A 277 -29.97 2.47 -6.83
CA SER A 277 -28.72 1.91 -7.36
C SER A 277 -28.97 0.91 -8.48
N ARG A 278 -27.94 0.67 -9.29
CA ARG A 278 -27.92 -0.41 -10.30
C ARG A 278 -28.20 -1.78 -9.68
N VAL A 279 -27.77 -2.01 -8.44
CA VAL A 279 -28.03 -3.27 -7.72
C VAL A 279 -29.53 -3.46 -7.53
N GLN A 280 -30.25 -2.43 -7.09
CA GLN A 280 -31.71 -2.48 -6.95
C GLN A 280 -32.38 -2.75 -8.30
N GLU A 281 -31.98 -2.03 -9.35
CA GLU A 281 -32.53 -2.22 -10.70
C GLU A 281 -32.35 -3.67 -11.20
N ILE A 282 -31.20 -4.27 -10.94
CA ILE A 282 -30.91 -5.67 -11.32
C ILE A 282 -31.78 -6.65 -10.54
N LEU A 283 -31.94 -6.47 -9.23
CA LEU A 283 -32.82 -7.33 -8.43
C LEU A 283 -34.28 -7.22 -8.90
N ASP A 284 -34.77 -6.00 -9.10
CA ASP A 284 -36.14 -5.74 -9.56
C ASP A 284 -36.38 -6.33 -10.97
N ALA A 285 -35.44 -6.12 -11.91
CA ALA A 285 -35.55 -6.60 -13.28
C ALA A 285 -35.52 -8.14 -13.41
N ASN A 286 -34.86 -8.83 -12.47
CA ASN A 286 -34.79 -10.29 -12.43
C ASN A 286 -35.86 -10.91 -11.51
N GLY A 287 -36.75 -10.09 -10.94
CA GLY A 287 -37.83 -10.58 -10.06
C GLY A 287 -37.33 -11.20 -8.76
N VAL A 288 -36.14 -10.80 -8.29
CA VAL A 288 -35.60 -11.27 -7.01
C VAL A 288 -36.35 -10.57 -5.89
N GLU A 289 -37.03 -11.33 -5.04
CA GLU A 289 -37.63 -10.78 -3.82
C GLU A 289 -36.53 -10.40 -2.82
N TYR A 290 -36.62 -9.24 -2.18
CA TYR A 290 -35.65 -8.84 -1.15
C TYR A 290 -36.30 -8.03 -0.04
N THR A 291 -35.63 -7.99 1.11
CA THR A 291 -36.01 -7.13 2.24
C THR A 291 -34.88 -6.17 2.55
N VAL A 292 -35.17 -4.89 2.78
CA VAL A 292 -34.13 -3.88 3.07
C VAL A 292 -34.05 -3.61 4.58
N PHE A 293 -32.84 -3.68 5.14
CA PHE A 293 -32.53 -3.28 6.50
C PHE A 293 -31.52 -2.13 6.52
N SER A 294 -31.91 -1.01 7.13
CA SER A 294 -31.07 0.19 7.28
C SER A 294 -31.08 0.78 8.69
N GLY A 295 -31.62 0.04 9.66
CA GLY A 295 -31.80 0.47 11.05
C GLY A 295 -30.54 0.32 11.91
N TYR A 296 -29.39 0.82 11.45
CA TYR A 296 -28.12 0.73 12.17
C TYR A 296 -27.35 2.05 12.16
N SER A 297 -26.47 2.23 13.14
CA SER A 297 -25.61 3.41 13.28
C SER A 297 -24.14 3.09 12.97
N PRO A 298 -23.29 4.11 12.70
CA PRO A 298 -21.85 3.90 12.74
C PRO A 298 -21.44 3.35 14.11
N ASN A 299 -20.49 2.41 14.16
CA ASN A 299 -20.19 1.61 15.35
C ASN A 299 -21.42 0.80 15.82
N PRO A 300 -21.81 -0.22 15.05
CA PRO A 300 -23.12 -0.85 15.18
C PRO A 300 -23.29 -1.51 16.55
N LYS A 301 -24.50 -1.38 17.10
CA LYS A 301 -24.82 -1.85 18.45
C LYS A 301 -25.57 -3.17 18.39
N LEU A 302 -25.42 -4.00 19.42
CA LEU A 302 -26.11 -5.29 19.48
C LEU A 302 -27.64 -5.19 19.25
N PRO A 303 -28.39 -4.23 19.83
CA PRO A 303 -29.83 -4.12 19.55
C PRO A 303 -30.16 -3.84 18.07
N GLU A 304 -29.27 -3.17 17.33
CA GLU A 304 -29.46 -2.91 15.90
C GLU A 304 -29.28 -4.20 15.09
N VAL A 305 -28.29 -5.03 15.46
CA VAL A 305 -28.09 -6.36 14.88
C VAL A 305 -29.31 -7.25 15.16
N LEU A 306 -29.80 -7.27 16.40
CA LEU A 306 -30.96 -8.09 16.78
C LEU A 306 -32.24 -7.67 16.03
N ALA A 307 -32.45 -6.38 15.81
CA ALA A 307 -33.57 -5.90 14.99
C ALA A 307 -33.45 -6.35 13.53
N GLY A 308 -32.23 -6.38 12.98
CA GLY A 308 -31.98 -6.91 11.64
C GLY A 308 -32.20 -8.42 11.54
N LEU A 309 -31.81 -9.18 12.58
CA LEU A 309 -32.06 -10.61 12.71
C LEU A 309 -33.55 -10.94 12.83
N GLU A 310 -34.29 -10.18 13.63
CA GLU A 310 -35.74 -10.31 13.75
C GLU A 310 -36.40 -10.10 12.38
N LEU A 311 -35.98 -9.07 11.64
CA LEU A 311 -36.48 -8.80 10.29
C LEU A 311 -36.11 -9.91 9.29
N PHE A 312 -34.87 -10.42 9.34
CA PHE A 312 -34.40 -11.55 8.53
C PHE A 312 -35.34 -12.75 8.70
N ARG A 313 -35.61 -13.15 9.96
CA ARG A 313 -36.47 -14.29 10.29
C ARG A 313 -37.94 -14.02 9.93
N ALA A 314 -38.47 -12.85 10.29
CA ALA A 314 -39.87 -12.50 10.06
C ALA A 314 -40.25 -12.42 8.58
N GLN A 315 -39.30 -12.05 7.71
CA GLN A 315 -39.53 -11.96 6.27
C GLN A 315 -39.15 -13.24 5.51
N GLY A 316 -38.65 -14.27 6.21
CA GLY A 316 -38.20 -15.51 5.59
C GLY A 316 -37.04 -15.28 4.63
N CYS A 317 -36.10 -14.39 4.98
CA CYS A 317 -34.87 -14.23 4.22
C CYS A 317 -33.99 -15.48 4.39
N ASP A 318 -33.29 -15.87 3.33
CA ASP A 318 -32.41 -17.05 3.31
C ASP A 318 -30.95 -16.71 3.01
N SER A 319 -30.66 -15.44 2.76
CA SER A 319 -29.38 -14.94 2.29
C SER A 319 -29.21 -13.47 2.63
N ILE A 320 -28.02 -12.91 2.46
CA ILE A 320 -27.69 -11.53 2.80
C ILE A 320 -26.96 -10.86 1.64
N ILE A 321 -27.34 -9.61 1.34
CA ILE A 321 -26.56 -8.70 0.50
C ILE A 321 -26.15 -7.51 1.37
N SER A 322 -24.88 -7.36 1.69
CA SER A 322 -24.41 -6.16 2.42
C SER A 322 -23.94 -5.09 1.44
N MET A 323 -24.44 -3.87 1.59
CA MET A 323 -24.11 -2.75 0.73
C MET A 323 -23.83 -1.49 1.54
N GLY A 324 -22.54 -1.18 1.72
CA GLY A 324 -22.11 -0.03 2.50
C GLY A 324 -20.62 -0.04 2.83
N GLY A 325 -20.19 0.81 3.76
CA GLY A 325 -18.87 0.70 4.39
C GLY A 325 -18.86 -0.33 5.53
N GLY A 326 -17.75 -0.39 6.27
CA GLY A 326 -17.51 -1.40 7.32
C GLY A 326 -18.68 -1.61 8.31
N SER A 327 -19.38 -0.56 8.74
CA SER A 327 -20.51 -0.73 9.67
C SER A 327 -21.69 -1.52 9.07
N ALA A 328 -22.00 -1.34 7.78
CA ALA A 328 -23.07 -2.10 7.13
C ALA A 328 -22.67 -3.58 6.96
N ILE A 329 -21.41 -3.80 6.58
CA ILE A 329 -20.83 -5.13 6.38
C ILE A 329 -20.77 -5.88 7.72
N ASP A 330 -20.33 -5.23 8.79
CA ASP A 330 -20.23 -5.85 10.11
C ASP A 330 -21.62 -6.18 10.70
N VAL A 331 -22.63 -5.33 10.48
CA VAL A 331 -24.02 -5.64 10.84
C VAL A 331 -24.51 -6.86 10.08
N ALA A 332 -24.30 -6.90 8.77
CA ALA A 332 -24.69 -8.02 7.92
C ALA A 332 -24.04 -9.33 8.36
N LYS A 333 -22.74 -9.31 8.68
CA LYS A 333 -22.00 -10.44 9.22
C LYS A 333 -22.51 -10.89 10.59
N CYS A 334 -22.82 -9.97 11.48
CA CYS A 334 -23.39 -10.33 12.78
C CYS A 334 -24.79 -10.97 12.61
N ILE A 335 -25.62 -10.46 11.70
CA ILE A 335 -26.92 -11.08 11.35
C ILE A 335 -26.69 -12.47 10.74
N LYS A 336 -25.74 -12.60 9.80
CA LYS A 336 -25.33 -13.89 9.20
C LYS A 336 -25.01 -14.91 10.29
N PHE A 337 -24.11 -14.53 11.21
CA PHE A 337 -23.65 -15.40 12.29
C PHE A 337 -24.80 -15.85 13.19
N LEU A 338 -25.66 -14.92 13.64
CA LEU A 338 -26.77 -15.25 14.54
C LEU A 338 -27.93 -15.98 13.85
N ALA A 339 -28.15 -15.73 12.56
CA ALA A 339 -29.11 -16.50 11.76
C ALA A 339 -28.63 -17.95 11.57
N ALA A 340 -27.32 -18.16 11.65
CA ALA A 340 -26.66 -19.44 11.47
C ALA A 340 -26.53 -20.26 12.77
N THR A 341 -27.06 -19.77 13.89
CA THR A 341 -27.05 -20.48 15.18
C THR A 341 -28.47 -20.73 15.70
N ASP A 342 -28.61 -21.70 16.61
CA ASP A 342 -29.87 -22.04 17.25
C ASP A 342 -30.19 -21.13 18.46
N SER A 343 -29.39 -20.09 18.69
CA SER A 343 -29.56 -19.18 19.82
C SER A 343 -30.27 -17.88 19.42
N ASP A 344 -31.32 -17.54 20.14
CA ASP A 344 -31.98 -16.23 20.08
C ASP A 344 -31.34 -15.20 21.02
N GLU A 345 -30.50 -15.67 21.95
CA GLU A 345 -29.76 -14.83 22.88
C GLU A 345 -28.29 -14.73 22.45
N PHE A 346 -27.70 -13.55 22.66
CA PHE A 346 -26.27 -13.38 22.47
C PHE A 346 -25.53 -14.06 23.65
N ILE A 347 -25.33 -15.38 23.58
CA ILE A 347 -24.63 -16.18 24.61
C ILE A 347 -23.14 -16.25 24.26
N GLY A 348 -22.51 -15.09 24.12
CA GLY A 348 -21.09 -15.01 23.80
C GLY A 348 -20.74 -15.54 22.40
N PHE A 349 -19.55 -15.16 21.93
CA PHE A 349 -19.02 -15.62 20.66
C PHE A 349 -18.48 -17.04 20.86
N GLY A 350 -19.15 -18.07 20.30
CA GLY A 350 -18.71 -19.47 20.45
C GLY A 350 -19.74 -20.55 20.15
N GLU A 351 -21.02 -20.20 19.96
CA GLU A 351 -22.03 -21.18 19.57
C GLU A 351 -21.69 -21.82 18.20
N PRO A 352 -21.81 -23.15 18.06
CA PRO A 352 -21.55 -23.82 16.80
C PRO A 352 -22.57 -23.39 15.76
N ILE A 353 -22.09 -23.15 14.55
CA ILE A 353 -22.96 -22.85 13.42
C ILE A 353 -23.68 -24.11 12.95
N THR A 354 -24.99 -23.99 12.77
CA THR A 354 -25.88 -25.07 12.37
C THR A 354 -26.26 -25.02 10.89
N GLN A 355 -25.96 -23.94 10.18
CA GLN A 355 -26.19 -23.77 8.75
C GLN A 355 -25.30 -22.69 8.12
N ASN A 356 -25.01 -22.78 6.83
CA ASN A 356 -24.37 -21.68 6.09
C ASN A 356 -25.43 -20.72 5.55
N ILE A 357 -25.26 -19.42 5.74
CA ILE A 357 -26.16 -18.38 5.22
C ILE A 357 -25.44 -17.62 4.10
N PRO A 358 -25.84 -17.75 2.82
CA PRO A 358 -25.15 -17.10 1.73
C PRO A 358 -25.05 -15.57 1.88
N HIS A 359 -23.89 -15.00 1.59
CA HIS A 359 -23.63 -13.57 1.74
C HIS A 359 -22.85 -12.98 0.56
N ILE A 360 -23.46 -12.04 -0.16
CA ILE A 360 -22.81 -11.22 -1.17
C ILE A 360 -22.46 -9.85 -0.57
N CYS A 361 -21.21 -9.42 -0.69
CA CYS A 361 -20.76 -8.13 -0.17
C CYS A 361 -20.44 -7.13 -1.29
N ILE A 362 -20.97 -5.91 -1.16
CA ILE A 362 -20.80 -4.81 -2.12
C ILE A 362 -20.27 -3.58 -1.36
N PRO A 363 -18.95 -3.44 -1.19
CA PRO A 363 -18.38 -2.35 -0.41
C PRO A 363 -18.54 -1.00 -1.11
N THR A 364 -19.04 0.01 -0.39
CA THR A 364 -19.21 1.39 -0.88
C THR A 364 -18.12 2.34 -0.34
N THR A 365 -17.05 1.77 0.19
CA THR A 365 -15.83 2.45 0.65
C THR A 365 -14.64 1.58 0.26
N ALA A 366 -13.52 2.19 -0.11
CA ALA A 366 -12.28 1.48 -0.35
C ALA A 366 -11.34 1.71 0.84
N GLY A 367 -11.44 0.87 1.87
CA GLY A 367 -10.57 0.99 3.05
C GLY A 367 -10.62 -0.18 4.03
N THR A 368 -11.81 -0.52 4.54
CA THR A 368 -11.90 -1.44 5.68
C THR A 368 -11.47 -2.87 5.36
N GLY A 369 -11.59 -3.29 4.10
CA GLY A 369 -11.34 -4.67 3.68
C GLY A 369 -12.27 -5.70 4.32
N SER A 370 -13.34 -5.28 5.02
CA SER A 370 -14.25 -6.17 5.75
C SER A 370 -14.95 -7.15 4.80
N GLU A 371 -15.10 -6.82 3.52
CA GLU A 371 -15.54 -7.77 2.49
C GLU A 371 -14.65 -9.01 2.33
N SER A 372 -13.41 -8.99 2.83
CA SER A 372 -12.44 -10.08 2.73
C SER A 372 -12.06 -10.72 4.07
N THR A 373 -12.74 -10.36 5.17
CA THR A 373 -12.33 -10.82 6.52
C THR A 373 -13.35 -11.75 7.19
N HIS A 374 -12.87 -12.64 8.04
CA HIS A 374 -13.68 -13.47 8.93
C HIS A 374 -14.03 -12.77 10.26
N PHE A 375 -13.93 -11.44 10.28
CA PHE A 375 -14.18 -10.61 11.47
C PHE A 375 -15.43 -9.75 11.30
N ALA A 376 -16.15 -9.52 12.40
CA ALA A 376 -17.19 -8.51 12.50
C ALA A 376 -17.08 -7.78 13.84
N VAL A 377 -17.48 -6.51 13.88
CA VAL A 377 -17.44 -5.69 15.10
C VAL A 377 -18.85 -5.29 15.52
N VAL A 378 -19.13 -5.41 16.82
CA VAL A 378 -20.38 -4.95 17.44
C VAL A 378 -20.10 -4.32 18.80
N TYR A 379 -20.89 -3.32 19.18
CA TYR A 379 -20.78 -2.66 20.49
C TYR A 379 -21.86 -3.18 21.43
N ILE A 380 -21.44 -3.65 22.61
CA ILE A 380 -22.28 -4.19 23.67
C ILE A 380 -22.05 -3.31 24.90
N GLU A 381 -23.10 -2.64 25.39
CA GLU A 381 -23.00 -1.73 26.54
C GLU A 381 -21.93 -0.63 26.42
N GLY A 382 -21.59 -0.24 25.18
CA GLY A 382 -20.55 0.75 24.88
C GLY A 382 -19.16 0.16 24.64
N GLU A 383 -18.96 -1.13 24.93
CA GLU A 383 -17.70 -1.84 24.73
C GLU A 383 -17.61 -2.51 23.35
N LYS A 384 -16.45 -2.35 22.70
CA LYS A 384 -16.19 -2.91 21.37
C LYS A 384 -15.89 -4.41 21.47
N ASN A 385 -16.79 -5.22 20.93
CA ASN A 385 -16.67 -6.66 20.83
C ASN A 385 -16.40 -7.09 19.36
N SER A 386 -15.67 -8.19 19.18
CA SER A 386 -15.32 -8.72 17.86
C SER A 386 -15.70 -10.19 17.75
N ILE A 387 -16.39 -10.52 16.65
CA ILE A 387 -16.68 -11.90 16.24
C ILE A 387 -15.57 -12.33 15.29
N ALA A 388 -15.03 -13.53 15.48
CA ALA A 388 -14.10 -14.16 14.55
C ALA A 388 -14.62 -15.56 14.23
N HIS A 389 -15.12 -15.78 13.01
CA HIS A 389 -15.66 -17.07 12.62
C HIS A 389 -15.63 -17.25 11.09
N ASP A 390 -15.39 -18.48 10.62
CA ASP A 390 -15.11 -18.78 9.21
C ASP A 390 -16.29 -18.46 8.29
N SER A 391 -17.50 -18.69 8.79
CA SER A 391 -18.73 -18.30 8.10
C SER A 391 -18.84 -16.80 7.83
N LEU A 392 -18.10 -15.93 8.53
CA LEU A 392 -18.25 -14.48 8.36
C LEU A 392 -17.65 -13.95 7.07
N VAL A 393 -16.81 -14.74 6.38
CA VAL A 393 -16.31 -14.35 5.06
C VAL A 393 -17.50 -14.36 4.08
N PRO A 394 -17.71 -13.26 3.32
CA PRO A 394 -18.71 -13.25 2.26
C PRO A 394 -18.40 -14.31 1.20
N ASP A 395 -19.44 -14.97 0.69
CA ASP A 395 -19.34 -15.99 -0.36
C ASP A 395 -19.00 -15.38 -1.73
N ALA A 396 -19.31 -14.09 -1.93
CA ALA A 396 -18.90 -13.32 -3.10
C ALA A 396 -18.73 -11.83 -2.78
N VAL A 397 -17.81 -11.18 -3.48
CA VAL A 397 -17.56 -9.72 -3.38
C VAL A 397 -17.76 -9.07 -4.73
N ILE A 398 -18.47 -7.94 -4.76
CA ILE A 398 -18.69 -7.13 -5.97
C ILE A 398 -18.10 -5.74 -5.75
N LEU A 399 -17.03 -5.43 -6.48
CA LEU A 399 -16.36 -4.13 -6.46
C LEU A 399 -16.95 -3.23 -7.55
N GLU A 400 -18.02 -2.51 -7.22
CA GLU A 400 -18.66 -1.55 -8.13
C GLU A 400 -18.15 -0.12 -7.84
N PRO A 401 -17.28 0.45 -8.69
CA PRO A 401 -16.68 1.76 -8.45
C PRO A 401 -17.72 2.89 -8.43
N GLU A 402 -18.81 2.79 -9.19
CA GLU A 402 -19.84 3.83 -9.26
C GLU A 402 -20.47 4.13 -7.89
N LEU A 403 -20.51 3.15 -6.99
CA LEU A 403 -21.03 3.32 -5.63
C LEU A 403 -20.14 4.22 -4.75
N LEU A 404 -18.88 4.45 -5.15
CA LEU A 404 -17.95 5.35 -4.45
C LEU A 404 -17.99 6.78 -5.03
N ARG A 405 -18.73 7.02 -6.12
CA ARG A 405 -18.81 8.33 -6.78
C ARG A 405 -19.22 9.45 -5.82
N THR A 406 -20.17 9.17 -4.93
CA THR A 406 -20.72 10.13 -3.97
C THR A 406 -20.04 10.06 -2.59
N LEU A 407 -18.99 9.25 -2.42
CA LEU A 407 -18.29 9.13 -1.14
C LEU A 407 -17.63 10.48 -0.77
N PRO A 408 -17.95 11.08 0.39
CA PRO A 408 -17.38 12.37 0.77
C PRO A 408 -15.85 12.31 0.83
N GLU A 409 -15.18 13.38 0.38
CA GLU A 409 -13.73 13.42 0.21
C GLU A 409 -12.95 13.03 1.47
N TYR A 410 -13.41 13.45 2.65
CA TYR A 410 -12.78 13.08 3.92
C TYR A 410 -12.81 11.57 4.15
N HIS A 411 -13.95 10.93 3.94
CA HIS A 411 -14.09 9.47 4.07
C HIS A 411 -13.34 8.73 2.98
N LYS A 412 -13.34 9.24 1.74
CA LYS A 412 -12.54 8.72 0.62
C LYS A 412 -11.05 8.65 0.96
N LYS A 413 -10.49 9.73 1.52
CA LYS A 413 -9.08 9.80 1.92
C LYS A 413 -8.78 8.95 3.15
N SER A 414 -9.66 9.02 4.16
CA SER A 414 -9.54 8.24 5.37
C SER A 414 -9.57 6.75 5.09
N SER A 415 -10.46 6.27 4.22
CA SER A 415 -10.58 4.84 3.91
C SER A 415 -9.35 4.32 3.17
N LEU A 416 -8.83 5.05 2.18
CA LEU A 416 -7.60 4.66 1.47
C LEU A 416 -6.41 4.54 2.43
N LEU A 417 -6.29 5.46 3.38
CA LEU A 417 -5.26 5.44 4.40
C LEU A 417 -5.41 4.27 5.39
N ASP A 418 -6.64 3.82 5.66
CA ASP A 418 -6.93 2.61 6.41
C ASP A 418 -6.33 1.38 5.72
N ALA A 419 -6.66 1.19 4.44
CA ALA A 419 -6.16 0.08 3.63
C ALA A 419 -4.63 0.09 3.54
N LEU A 420 -4.03 1.27 3.31
CA LEU A 420 -2.57 1.40 3.28
C LEU A 420 -1.95 1.01 4.63
N ALA A 421 -2.58 1.41 5.73
CA ALA A 421 -2.07 1.11 7.05
C ALA A 421 -2.14 -0.38 7.38
N GLN A 422 -3.26 -1.02 7.01
CA GLN A 422 -3.46 -2.46 7.13
C GLN A 422 -2.42 -3.26 6.35
N CYS A 423 -2.11 -2.87 5.11
CA CYS A 423 -1.06 -3.52 4.32
C CYS A 423 0.31 -3.42 5.00
N VAL A 424 0.72 -2.23 5.45
CA VAL A 424 2.00 -2.04 6.14
C VAL A 424 2.07 -2.88 7.41
N GLU A 425 1.01 -2.86 8.22
CA GLU A 425 0.98 -3.65 9.46
C GLU A 425 1.00 -5.16 9.21
N SER A 426 0.33 -5.63 8.16
CA SER A 426 0.33 -7.06 7.82
C SER A 426 1.71 -7.57 7.43
N ILE A 427 2.59 -6.74 6.83
CA ILE A 427 3.93 -7.18 6.43
C ILE A 427 4.81 -7.46 7.65
N TRP A 428 4.73 -6.62 8.69
CA TRP A 428 5.57 -6.79 9.89
C TRP A 428 4.89 -7.56 11.03
N ALA A 429 3.64 -7.97 10.87
CA ALA A 429 2.90 -8.68 11.92
C ALA A 429 3.63 -9.96 12.33
N LYS A 430 3.51 -10.36 13.60
CA LYS A 430 4.09 -11.63 14.07
C LYS A 430 3.55 -12.84 13.32
N GLY A 431 2.26 -12.80 12.96
CA GLY A 431 1.59 -13.83 12.17
C GLY A 431 1.76 -13.68 10.65
N ALA A 432 2.68 -12.83 10.16
CA ALA A 432 2.85 -12.60 8.72
C ALA A 432 3.32 -13.86 7.99
N THR A 433 2.52 -14.32 7.03
CA THR A 433 2.85 -15.39 6.08
C THR A 433 3.27 -14.81 4.73
N GLU A 434 3.92 -15.61 3.87
CA GLU A 434 4.25 -15.19 2.50
C GLU A 434 3.00 -14.72 1.73
N GLN A 435 1.90 -15.46 1.86
CA GLN A 435 0.60 -15.12 1.27
C GLN A 435 0.11 -13.74 1.76
N SER A 436 0.12 -13.49 3.07
CA SER A 436 -0.30 -12.18 3.61
C SER A 436 0.59 -11.02 3.16
N ARG A 437 1.90 -11.25 3.05
CA ARG A 437 2.87 -10.28 2.54
C ARG A 437 2.63 -10.01 1.05
N GLY A 438 2.31 -11.04 0.27
CA GLY A 438 1.93 -10.93 -1.14
C GLY A 438 0.73 -10.00 -1.33
N TYR A 439 -0.37 -10.26 -0.61
CA TYR A 439 -1.56 -9.39 -0.64
C TYR A 439 -1.27 -7.96 -0.20
N ALA A 440 -0.52 -7.78 0.88
CA ALA A 440 -0.15 -6.46 1.36
C ALA A 440 0.67 -5.66 0.34
N LYS A 441 1.63 -6.30 -0.34
CA LYS A 441 2.45 -5.66 -1.39
C LYS A 441 1.58 -5.22 -2.57
N GLN A 442 0.70 -6.09 -3.07
CA GLN A 442 -0.24 -5.75 -4.14
C GLN A 442 -1.13 -4.56 -3.76
N GLY A 443 -1.66 -4.53 -2.53
CA GLY A 443 -2.45 -3.41 -2.02
C GLY A 443 -1.64 -2.09 -1.98
N ILE A 444 -0.40 -2.12 -1.50
CA ILE A 444 0.49 -0.94 -1.47
C ILE A 444 0.76 -0.43 -2.89
N GLU A 445 1.15 -1.32 -3.80
CA GLU A 445 1.49 -0.96 -5.18
C GLU A 445 0.31 -0.31 -5.90
N LEU A 446 -0.89 -0.90 -5.79
CA LEU A 446 -2.12 -0.35 -6.35
C LEU A 446 -2.47 1.02 -5.75
N ILE A 447 -2.35 1.18 -4.42
CA ILE A 447 -2.58 2.47 -3.77
C ILE A 447 -1.59 3.52 -4.28
N LEU A 448 -0.30 3.22 -4.31
CA LEU A 448 0.74 4.18 -4.71
C LEU A 448 0.62 4.58 -6.18
N ALA A 449 0.20 3.67 -7.05
CA ALA A 449 -0.06 3.96 -8.46
C ALA A 449 -1.30 4.87 -8.66
N ASN A 450 -2.32 4.77 -7.79
CA ASN A 450 -3.65 5.32 -8.06
C ASN A 450 -4.14 6.40 -7.07
N PHE A 451 -3.51 6.62 -5.91
CA PHE A 451 -4.02 7.55 -4.90
C PHE A 451 -4.13 9.00 -5.41
N PHE A 452 -3.16 9.45 -6.21
CA PHE A 452 -3.12 10.83 -6.71
C PHE A 452 -4.28 11.12 -7.68
N PRO A 453 -4.51 10.34 -8.75
CA PRO A 453 -5.68 10.53 -9.60
C PRO A 453 -6.99 10.32 -8.82
N TYR A 454 -7.04 9.40 -7.86
CA TYR A 454 -8.23 9.14 -7.04
C TYR A 454 -8.66 10.33 -6.16
N PHE A 455 -7.70 11.18 -5.75
CA PHE A 455 -7.93 12.37 -4.92
C PHE A 455 -8.09 13.68 -5.71
N ARG A 456 -7.80 13.70 -7.01
CA ARG A 456 -7.91 14.91 -7.83
C ARG A 456 -9.36 15.37 -7.93
N LYS A 457 -9.56 16.69 -7.83
CA LYS A 457 -10.88 17.34 -7.94
C LYS A 457 -11.14 17.98 -9.30
N ASP A 458 -10.09 18.10 -10.09
CA ASP A 458 -10.05 18.73 -11.40
C ASP A 458 -10.26 17.75 -12.56
N VAL A 459 -10.44 16.46 -12.24
CA VAL A 459 -10.82 15.41 -13.19
C VAL A 459 -12.19 14.87 -12.82
N ASP A 460 -12.96 14.49 -13.82
CA ASP A 460 -14.21 13.77 -13.61
C ASP A 460 -13.94 12.42 -12.91
N PHE A 461 -14.98 11.86 -12.30
CA PHE A 461 -14.91 10.53 -11.68
C PHE A 461 -14.33 9.50 -12.67
N ASP A 462 -13.26 8.84 -12.25
CA ASP A 462 -12.58 7.79 -13.02
C ASP A 462 -12.94 6.42 -12.41
N PRO A 463 -13.79 5.62 -13.08
CA PRO A 463 -14.19 4.31 -12.58
C PRO A 463 -13.02 3.33 -12.48
N GLU A 464 -12.04 3.41 -13.38
CA GLU A 464 -10.91 2.48 -13.40
C GLU A 464 -9.95 2.75 -12.25
N VAL A 465 -9.57 4.00 -12.03
CA VAL A 465 -8.75 4.38 -10.86
C VAL A 465 -9.47 4.01 -9.56
N THR A 466 -10.79 4.21 -9.48
CA THR A 466 -11.58 3.86 -8.30
C THR A 466 -11.63 2.35 -8.07
N ARG A 467 -11.78 1.56 -9.14
CA ARG A 467 -11.74 0.10 -9.11
C ARG A 467 -10.40 -0.43 -8.62
N GLN A 468 -9.29 0.13 -9.09
CA GLN A 468 -7.95 -0.25 -8.61
C GLN A 468 -7.76 0.04 -7.11
N ILE A 469 -8.32 1.14 -6.60
CA ILE A 469 -8.29 1.46 -5.18
C ILE A 469 -9.23 0.55 -4.36
N GLN A 470 -10.40 0.15 -4.88
CA GLN A 470 -11.25 -0.87 -4.25
C GLN A 470 -10.55 -2.22 -4.18
N LEU A 471 -9.89 -2.63 -5.27
CA LEU A 471 -9.12 -3.87 -5.30
C LEU A 471 -7.96 -3.84 -4.29
N ALA A 472 -7.30 -2.69 -4.14
CA ALA A 472 -6.27 -2.53 -3.12
C ALA A 472 -6.81 -2.67 -1.69
N ALA A 473 -8.01 -2.14 -1.42
CA ALA A 473 -8.69 -2.32 -0.12
C ALA A 473 -9.15 -3.77 0.11
N ASN A 474 -9.56 -4.47 -0.95
CA ASN A 474 -9.86 -5.89 -0.88
C ASN A 474 -8.61 -6.71 -0.50
N TYR A 475 -7.47 -6.42 -1.13
CA TYR A 475 -6.18 -7.02 -0.78
C TYR A 475 -5.70 -6.66 0.63
N SER A 476 -5.91 -5.42 1.10
CA SER A 476 -5.62 -5.07 2.49
C SER A 476 -6.44 -5.92 3.46
N GLY A 477 -7.73 -6.12 3.15
CA GLY A 477 -8.64 -7.04 3.84
C GLY A 477 -8.12 -8.48 3.86
N LYS A 478 -7.74 -9.04 2.70
CA LYS A 478 -7.17 -10.39 2.60
C LYS A 478 -5.90 -10.55 3.43
N ALA A 479 -5.03 -9.52 3.44
CA ALA A 479 -3.81 -9.53 4.23
C ALA A 479 -4.11 -9.61 5.74
N ILE A 480 -4.97 -8.70 6.26
CA ILE A 480 -5.30 -8.67 7.69
C ILE A 480 -6.24 -9.80 8.12
N ASN A 481 -6.93 -10.45 7.19
CA ASN A 481 -7.70 -11.66 7.47
C ASN A 481 -6.79 -12.78 8.02
N LEU A 482 -5.57 -12.88 7.51
CA LEU A 482 -4.56 -13.86 7.93
C LEU A 482 -3.76 -13.39 9.14
N THR A 483 -3.39 -12.11 9.17
CA THR A 483 -2.40 -11.61 10.14
C THR A 483 -3.00 -10.88 11.33
N LYS A 484 -4.20 -10.32 11.20
CA LYS A 484 -4.75 -9.26 12.07
C LYS A 484 -3.87 -7.99 12.02
N THR A 485 -4.34 -6.91 12.62
CA THR A 485 -3.60 -5.63 12.69
C THR A 485 -2.62 -5.60 13.87
N THR A 486 -1.85 -4.52 14.00
CA THR A 486 -0.86 -4.36 15.08
C THR A 486 -1.10 -3.12 15.93
N ALA A 487 -0.05 -2.59 16.59
CA ALA A 487 -0.16 -1.49 17.53
C ALA A 487 -0.81 -0.22 16.96
N ALA A 488 -0.64 0.10 15.68
CA ALA A 488 -1.20 1.34 15.11
C ALA A 488 -2.73 1.32 15.15
N HIS A 489 -3.35 0.21 14.73
CA HIS A 489 -4.81 0.06 14.82
C HIS A 489 -5.28 -0.05 16.27
N ALA A 490 -4.54 -0.72 17.15
CA ALA A 490 -4.88 -0.78 18.58
C ALA A 490 -4.93 0.62 19.22
N MET A 491 -3.98 1.48 18.89
CA MET A 491 -3.94 2.88 19.35
C MET A 491 -5.01 3.76 18.68
N SER A 492 -5.36 3.48 17.41
CA SER A 492 -6.33 4.29 16.67
C SER A 492 -7.73 4.35 17.31
N TYR A 493 -8.08 3.36 18.14
CA TYR A 493 -9.41 3.26 18.74
C TYR A 493 -9.73 4.41 19.68
N GLY A 494 -8.77 4.83 20.52
CA GLY A 494 -8.97 5.96 21.43
C GLY A 494 -9.24 7.25 20.68
N LEU A 495 -8.51 7.51 19.59
CA LEU A 495 -8.72 8.67 18.71
C LEU A 495 -10.11 8.65 18.05
N THR A 496 -10.59 7.45 17.71
CA THR A 496 -11.91 7.28 17.06
C THR A 496 -13.05 7.49 18.07
N SER A 497 -13.00 6.80 19.22
CA SER A 497 -14.11 6.80 20.18
C SER A 497 -14.20 8.09 21.01
N GLN A 498 -13.06 8.68 21.40
CA GLN A 498 -13.03 9.85 22.28
C GLN A 498 -13.09 11.17 21.51
N PHE A 499 -12.52 11.23 20.29
CA PHE A 499 -12.37 12.48 19.52
C PHE A 499 -13.13 12.51 18.19
N GLY A 500 -13.85 11.42 17.84
CA GLY A 500 -14.66 11.36 16.63
C GLY A 500 -13.84 11.42 15.33
N ILE A 501 -12.54 11.14 15.39
CA ILE A 501 -11.68 11.03 14.21
C ILE A 501 -12.08 9.77 13.44
N ALA A 502 -12.10 9.84 12.10
CA ALA A 502 -12.44 8.68 11.29
C ALA A 502 -11.36 7.58 11.46
N HIS A 503 -11.78 6.32 11.51
CA HIS A 503 -10.90 5.20 11.85
C HIS A 503 -9.60 5.17 11.04
N GLY A 504 -9.68 5.19 9.71
CA GLY A 504 -8.47 5.13 8.88
C GLY A 504 -7.56 6.36 8.99
N HIS A 505 -8.11 7.54 9.32
CA HIS A 505 -7.30 8.72 9.63
C HIS A 505 -6.55 8.49 10.96
N ALA A 506 -7.24 8.00 11.99
CA ALA A 506 -6.63 7.65 13.27
C ALA A 506 -5.56 6.54 13.11
N ALA A 507 -5.85 5.49 12.35
CA ALA A 507 -4.95 4.39 12.07
C ALA A 507 -3.67 4.88 11.37
N ALA A 508 -3.81 5.75 10.35
CA ALA A 508 -2.65 6.29 9.64
C ALA A 508 -1.78 7.23 10.49
N LEU A 509 -2.38 8.03 11.38
CA LEU A 509 -1.64 8.88 12.33
C LEU A 509 -0.82 8.02 13.30
N CYS A 510 -1.46 7.01 13.90
CA CYS A 510 -0.79 6.07 14.78
C CYS A 510 0.29 5.27 14.04
N LEU A 511 0.01 4.82 12.81
CA LEU A 511 0.95 4.06 12.00
C LEU A 511 2.19 4.88 11.72
N ARG A 512 2.04 6.15 11.34
CA ARG A 512 3.17 7.03 11.07
C ARG A 512 4.12 7.13 12.26
N ALA A 513 3.57 7.18 13.48
CA ALA A 513 4.34 7.24 14.71
C ALA A 513 4.99 5.90 15.05
N VAL A 514 4.22 4.80 15.01
CA VAL A 514 4.70 3.44 15.28
C VAL A 514 5.78 3.02 14.29
N TRP A 515 5.61 3.30 12.99
CA TRP A 515 6.57 2.98 11.95
C TRP A 515 7.91 3.70 12.18
N SER A 516 7.87 4.98 12.55
CA SER A 516 9.08 5.73 12.92
C SER A 516 9.81 5.05 14.07
N ARG A 517 9.06 4.67 15.12
CA ARG A 517 9.63 4.02 16.31
C ARG A 517 10.22 2.65 15.97
N TYR A 518 9.54 1.85 15.16
CA TYR A 518 10.05 0.56 14.69
C TYR A 518 11.32 0.72 13.85
N SER A 519 11.41 1.75 13.01
CA SER A 519 12.62 2.05 12.26
C SER A 519 13.80 2.37 13.18
N GLU A 520 13.59 3.12 14.26
CA GLU A 520 14.62 3.43 15.26
C GLU A 520 15.06 2.16 16.00
N MET A 521 14.11 1.39 16.53
CA MET A 521 14.39 0.13 17.24
C MET A 521 15.15 -0.86 16.35
N ALA A 522 14.80 -0.95 15.07
CA ALA A 522 15.47 -1.80 14.10
C ALA A 522 16.90 -1.33 13.77
N HIS A 523 17.15 -0.02 13.83
CA HIS A 523 18.47 0.58 13.60
C HIS A 523 19.39 0.41 14.80
N ASP A 524 18.87 0.65 16.01
CA ASP A 524 19.64 0.63 17.26
C ASP A 524 19.79 -0.79 17.84
N GLY A 525 18.89 -1.70 17.49
CA GLY A 525 18.85 -3.07 18.03
C GLY A 525 19.81 -4.06 17.37
N GLY A 526 20.19 -5.09 18.12
CA GLY A 526 21.09 -6.15 17.69
C GLY A 526 20.43 -7.15 16.74
N ASN A 527 20.96 -8.37 16.68
CA ASN A 527 20.47 -9.43 15.78
C ASN A 527 19.00 -9.80 16.01
N GLU A 528 18.48 -9.62 17.22
CA GLU A 528 17.09 -9.85 17.59
C GLU A 528 16.08 -9.02 16.78
N MET A 529 16.51 -7.89 16.20
CA MET A 529 15.68 -7.03 15.34
C MET A 529 15.76 -7.40 13.85
N ALA A 530 16.44 -8.49 13.48
CA ALA A 530 16.56 -8.91 12.08
C ALA A 530 15.19 -9.13 11.39
N PRO A 531 14.20 -9.82 11.99
CA PRO A 531 12.89 -10.00 11.37
C PRO A 531 12.15 -8.69 11.10
N LEU A 532 12.30 -7.71 12.00
CA LEU A 532 11.73 -6.38 11.81
C LEU A 532 12.45 -5.62 10.67
N ARG A 533 13.79 -5.69 10.61
CA ARG A 533 14.57 -5.09 9.50
C ARG A 533 14.19 -5.67 8.14
N GLU A 534 14.01 -6.99 8.05
CA GLU A 534 13.56 -7.66 6.82
C GLU A 534 12.17 -7.18 6.41
N SER A 535 11.23 -7.13 7.36
CA SER A 535 9.87 -6.63 7.10
C SER A 535 9.88 -5.16 6.66
N LEU A 536 10.72 -4.31 7.28
CA LEU A 536 10.91 -2.92 6.86
C LEU A 536 11.49 -2.82 5.45
N ASN A 537 12.47 -3.66 5.10
CA ASN A 537 13.03 -3.71 3.74
C ASN A 537 11.98 -4.13 2.71
N GLU A 538 11.11 -5.09 3.03
CA GLU A 538 10.00 -5.48 2.17
C GLU A 538 8.99 -4.34 1.98
N ILE A 539 8.66 -3.61 3.05
CA ILE A 539 7.79 -2.43 2.96
C ILE A 539 8.47 -1.36 2.08
N ASN A 540 9.77 -1.12 2.24
CA ASN A 540 10.52 -0.17 1.42
C ASN A 540 10.44 -0.54 -0.07
N ALA A 541 10.65 -1.82 -0.38
CA ALA A 541 10.55 -2.34 -1.74
C ALA A 541 9.14 -2.17 -2.33
N ALA A 542 8.09 -2.49 -1.56
CA ALA A 542 6.69 -2.28 -1.96
C ALA A 542 6.36 -0.80 -2.20
N PHE A 543 7.00 0.10 -1.44
CA PHE A 543 6.92 1.54 -1.66
C PHE A 543 7.79 2.02 -2.83
N GLY A 544 8.55 1.15 -3.49
CA GLY A 544 9.45 1.48 -4.60
C GLY A 544 10.61 2.38 -4.16
N VAL A 545 11.17 2.13 -2.97
CA VAL A 545 12.30 2.87 -2.38
C VAL A 545 13.27 1.90 -1.69
N THR A 546 14.47 2.38 -1.34
CA THR A 546 15.51 1.52 -0.74
C THR A 546 15.64 1.66 0.78
N ASN A 547 14.94 2.63 1.39
CA ASN A 547 15.06 2.92 2.81
C ASN A 547 13.74 3.44 3.41
N THR A 548 13.60 3.26 4.72
CA THR A 548 12.39 3.58 5.48
C THR A 548 12.08 5.07 5.51
N ALA A 549 13.10 5.93 5.41
CA ALA A 549 12.92 7.37 5.37
C ALA A 549 12.08 7.80 4.16
N ASP A 550 12.44 7.30 2.98
CA ASP A 550 11.76 7.62 1.74
C ASP A 550 10.34 7.01 1.69
N ALA A 551 10.15 5.84 2.29
CA ALA A 551 8.82 5.23 2.41
C ALA A 551 7.91 6.08 3.29
N LEU A 552 8.42 6.54 4.43
CA LEU A 552 7.71 7.47 5.33
C LEU A 552 7.42 8.81 4.66
N LEU A 553 8.31 9.34 3.80
CA LEU A 553 8.02 10.56 3.03
C LEU A 553 6.87 10.36 2.02
N LYS A 554 6.82 9.20 1.34
CA LYS A 554 5.70 8.86 0.46
C LYS A 554 4.40 8.72 1.26
N PHE A 555 4.44 8.04 2.41
CA PHE A 555 3.29 7.93 3.32
C PHE A 555 2.82 9.31 3.81
N ASP A 556 3.74 10.16 4.26
CA ASP A 556 3.46 11.53 4.72
C ASP A 556 2.81 12.38 3.62
N ALA A 557 3.19 12.20 2.36
CA ALA A 557 2.57 12.90 1.23
C ALA A 557 1.06 12.56 1.09
N ILE A 558 0.66 11.34 1.43
CA ILE A 558 -0.74 10.88 1.42
C ILE A 558 -1.46 11.33 2.69
N LEU A 559 -0.88 11.06 3.87
CA LEU A 559 -1.46 11.40 5.18
C LEU A 559 -1.76 12.90 5.29
N SER A 560 -0.83 13.74 4.85
CA SER A 560 -0.94 15.20 4.94
C SER A 560 -1.99 15.83 4.02
N THR A 561 -2.77 15.02 3.29
CA THR A 561 -3.99 15.42 2.59
C THR A 561 -5.21 15.52 3.51
N LEU A 562 -5.13 14.95 4.72
CA LEU A 562 -6.08 15.09 5.81
C LEU A 562 -5.60 16.15 6.81
N ARG A 563 -6.56 16.85 7.43
CA ARG A 563 -6.29 17.85 8.48
C ARG A 563 -6.71 17.27 9.82
N LEU A 564 -5.88 17.48 10.84
CA LEU A 564 -6.23 17.17 12.22
C LEU A 564 -7.23 18.21 12.78
N PRO A 565 -8.25 17.80 13.55
CA PRO A 565 -9.00 18.72 14.38
C PRO A 565 -8.10 19.25 15.51
N PRO A 566 -8.32 20.49 15.98
CA PRO A 566 -7.52 21.05 17.09
C PRO A 566 -7.90 20.41 18.43
N THR A 567 -6.87 20.21 19.27
CA THR A 567 -6.87 19.72 20.67
C THR A 567 -7.29 18.27 20.90
N ILE A 568 -6.31 17.44 21.29
CA ILE A 568 -6.45 16.03 21.67
C ILE A 568 -5.75 15.84 23.03
N ASP A 569 -6.39 15.15 23.97
CA ASP A 569 -5.82 14.80 25.28
C ASP A 569 -5.04 13.49 25.20
N VAL A 570 -3.72 13.54 25.40
CA VAL A 570 -2.82 12.39 25.25
C VAL A 570 -2.90 11.44 26.45
N ASP A 571 -3.11 11.96 27.67
CA ASP A 571 -3.11 11.16 28.88
C ASP A 571 -4.29 10.17 28.88
N ALA A 572 -5.45 10.64 28.44
CA ALA A 572 -6.65 9.82 28.27
C ALA A 572 -6.50 8.73 27.18
N LEU A 573 -5.64 8.93 26.19
CA LEU A 573 -5.42 7.98 25.10
C LEU A 573 -4.49 6.83 25.48
N VAL A 574 -3.41 7.12 26.21
CA VAL A 574 -2.42 6.11 26.63
C VAL A 574 -3.06 5.07 27.55
N GLY A 575 -3.80 5.51 28.56
CA GLY A 575 -4.47 4.61 29.51
C GLY A 575 -5.59 3.76 28.91
N GLY A 576 -6.09 4.10 27.72
CA GLY A 576 -7.15 3.38 27.01
C GLY A 576 -6.68 2.36 25.98
N VAL A 577 -5.37 2.19 25.76
CA VAL A 577 -4.85 1.21 24.77
C VAL A 577 -4.97 -0.20 25.31
N ASN A 578 -5.69 -1.05 24.57
CA ASN A 578 -5.80 -2.47 24.89
C ASN A 578 -4.49 -3.22 24.55
N ALA A 579 -3.75 -3.65 25.57
CA ALA A 579 -2.47 -4.35 25.42
C ALA A 579 -2.56 -5.71 24.72
N GLU A 580 -3.68 -6.43 24.88
CA GLU A 580 -3.91 -7.71 24.20
C GLU A 580 -3.94 -7.51 22.67
N ARG A 581 -4.57 -6.42 22.22
CA ARG A 581 -4.65 -6.07 20.79
C ARG A 581 -3.30 -5.62 20.19
N MET A 582 -2.31 -5.30 21.01
CA MET A 582 -0.94 -5.05 20.58
C MET A 582 -0.10 -6.34 20.50
N GLY A 583 -0.62 -7.49 20.96
CA GLY A 583 0.13 -8.74 21.04
C GLY A 583 0.73 -9.20 19.71
N ASN A 584 0.07 -8.87 18.59
CA ASN A 584 0.48 -9.20 17.23
C ASN A 584 1.61 -8.30 16.65
N SER A 585 1.95 -7.20 17.32
CA SER A 585 3.07 -6.35 16.92
C SER A 585 4.40 -7.09 16.94
N PRO A 586 5.31 -6.85 15.96
CA PRO A 586 6.63 -7.50 15.91
C PRO A 586 7.46 -7.20 17.15
N VAL A 587 7.32 -5.99 17.69
CA VAL A 587 8.00 -5.52 18.89
C VAL A 587 6.99 -4.87 19.82
N GLN A 588 7.12 -5.14 21.12
CA GLN A 588 6.28 -4.53 22.15
C GLN A 588 6.64 -3.05 22.30
N LEU A 589 5.62 -2.19 22.39
CA LEU A 589 5.78 -0.77 22.67
C LEU A 589 5.50 -0.52 24.17
N PRO A 590 6.50 -0.11 24.96
CA PRO A 590 6.27 0.36 26.33
C PRO A 590 5.29 1.53 26.38
N GLU A 591 4.64 1.74 27.53
CA GLU A 591 3.70 2.85 27.73
C GLU A 591 4.29 4.22 27.37
N ASP A 592 5.56 4.44 27.74
CA ASP A 592 6.28 5.65 27.37
C ASP A 592 6.36 5.84 25.85
N ASP A 593 6.61 4.77 25.09
CA ASP A 593 6.69 4.79 23.63
C ASP A 593 5.32 5.03 22.99
N ILE A 594 4.24 4.44 23.55
CA ILE A 594 2.85 4.70 23.16
C ILE A 594 2.50 6.18 23.36
N ARG A 595 2.89 6.74 24.51
CA ARG A 595 2.73 8.17 24.80
C ARG A 595 3.47 9.03 23.78
N ARG A 596 4.75 8.74 23.49
CA ARG A 596 5.51 9.50 22.47
C ARG A 596 4.83 9.43 21.11
N ALA A 597 4.32 8.25 20.77
CA ALA A 597 3.67 8.02 19.49
C ALA A 597 2.35 8.80 19.38
N TYR A 598 1.53 8.86 20.43
CA TYR A 598 0.36 9.75 20.46
C TYR A 598 0.74 11.22 20.38
N GLU A 599 1.68 11.69 21.20
CA GLU A 599 2.13 13.09 21.19
C GLU A 599 2.67 13.51 19.81
N TYR A 600 3.33 12.60 19.11
CA TYR A 600 3.76 12.77 17.72
C TYR A 600 2.56 12.85 16.76
N ALA A 601 1.65 11.87 16.84
CA ALA A 601 0.47 11.77 15.99
C ALA A 601 -0.44 13.00 16.09
N VAL A 602 -0.54 13.62 17.27
CA VAL A 602 -1.40 14.78 17.55
C VAL A 602 -0.64 16.12 17.51
N GLY A 603 0.66 16.09 17.21
CA GLY A 603 1.50 17.29 17.09
C GLY A 603 1.76 18.05 18.41
N LEU A 604 1.64 17.38 19.57
CA LEU A 604 1.83 17.95 20.91
C LEU A 604 3.28 17.91 21.43
N ARG A 605 4.19 17.21 20.74
CA ARG A 605 5.63 17.32 21.05
C ARG A 605 6.23 18.59 20.46
N THR A 606 6.57 19.52 21.35
CA THR A 606 7.56 20.59 21.16
C THR A 606 8.98 20.12 21.55
N ASN A 607 9.29 18.82 21.49
CA ASN A 607 10.60 18.28 21.86
C ASN A 607 11.40 17.79 20.63
N PRO A 608 12.62 18.32 20.35
CA PRO A 608 13.40 18.10 19.11
C PRO A 608 13.96 16.69 18.88
N GLU A 609 13.80 15.75 19.81
CA GLU A 609 14.54 14.47 19.83
C GLU A 609 13.78 13.23 19.30
N MET A 610 12.59 13.38 18.72
CA MET A 610 11.94 12.31 17.94
C MET A 610 11.79 12.74 16.49
N GLY A 611 12.92 12.76 15.80
CA GLY A 611 13.07 12.44 14.39
C GLY A 611 12.03 12.96 13.41
N VAL A 612 12.11 14.26 13.08
CA VAL A 612 12.00 14.58 11.65
C VAL A 612 13.13 13.81 10.99
N LEU A 613 12.77 12.85 10.14
CA LEU A 613 13.64 12.17 9.19
C LEU A 613 14.36 13.19 8.31
N LYS A 614 15.42 13.76 8.86
CA LYS A 614 16.38 14.67 8.23
C LYS A 614 17.76 14.02 8.07
N HIS A 615 17.86 12.71 8.30
CA HIS A 615 19.10 11.97 8.21
C HIS A 615 18.97 10.73 7.32
N VAL A 616 19.03 10.96 6.00
CA VAL A 616 19.66 9.97 5.10
C VAL A 616 20.74 10.62 4.23
N LEU A 617 20.82 11.94 4.09
CA LEU A 617 21.90 12.58 3.32
C LEU A 617 22.38 13.88 3.98
N GLY A 618 23.49 13.80 4.74
CA GLY A 618 24.24 14.96 5.24
C GLY A 618 24.45 14.93 6.75
N GLY A 619 25.70 14.92 7.19
CA GLY A 619 26.12 14.64 8.56
C GLY A 619 25.55 15.54 9.66
N ARG A 620 25.65 15.04 10.89
CA ARG A 620 25.30 15.72 12.14
C ARG A 620 25.99 17.09 12.20
N GLY A 621 25.20 18.15 12.30
CA GLY A 621 25.71 19.49 12.57
C GLY A 621 24.62 20.40 13.15
N GLU A 622 25.01 21.26 14.09
CA GLU A 622 24.18 22.29 14.70
C GLU A 622 24.02 23.47 13.72
N ARG A 623 22.82 24.05 13.56
CA ARG A 623 22.67 25.29 12.75
C ARG A 623 23.50 26.41 13.39
N ILE A 624 24.16 27.24 12.59
CA ILE A 624 24.98 28.33 13.15
C ILE A 624 24.13 29.26 14.04
N GLY A 625 24.47 29.35 15.33
CA GLY A 625 24.04 30.46 16.20
C GLY A 625 25.02 31.64 16.20
N GLN A 626 24.61 32.77 16.79
CA GLN A 626 25.40 34.02 16.91
C GLN A 626 26.84 33.81 17.42
N ARG A 627 27.07 32.81 18.27
CA ARG A 627 28.41 32.47 18.79
C ARG A 627 29.41 32.00 17.71
N HIS A 628 28.92 31.53 16.56
CA HIS A 628 29.76 30.98 15.49
C HIS A 628 30.02 31.97 14.35
N VAL A 629 29.23 33.04 14.27
CA VAL A 629 29.31 34.05 13.19
C VAL A 629 30.71 34.65 13.04
N PRO A 630 31.43 35.05 14.11
CA PRO A 630 32.77 35.63 13.97
C PRO A 630 33.80 34.71 13.30
N GLU A 631 33.67 33.39 13.50
CA GLU A 631 34.60 32.41 12.93
C GLU A 631 34.28 32.11 11.47
N LEU A 632 33.00 32.10 11.09
CA LEU A 632 32.58 32.04 9.68
C LEU A 632 33.06 33.28 8.92
N GLN A 633 32.82 34.47 9.49
CA GLN A 633 33.29 35.76 8.94
C GLN A 633 34.81 35.78 8.74
N ALA A 634 35.58 35.20 9.67
CA ALA A 634 37.03 35.09 9.54
C ALA A 634 37.47 34.18 8.37
N LEU A 635 36.69 33.17 8.02
CA LEU A 635 36.95 32.30 6.86
C LEU A 635 36.57 33.00 5.55
N GLU A 636 35.43 33.68 5.51
CA GLU A 636 35.00 34.45 4.33
C GLU A 636 35.93 35.63 4.06
N LEU A 637 36.45 36.27 5.10
CA LEU A 637 37.46 37.32 4.99
C LEU A 637 38.76 36.81 4.35
N GLN A 638 39.16 35.56 4.61
CA GLN A 638 40.31 34.95 3.94
C GLN A 638 40.07 34.78 2.43
N ILE A 639 38.86 34.34 2.06
CA ILE A 639 38.46 34.21 0.65
C ILE A 639 38.44 35.59 -0.02
N LEU A 640 37.83 36.59 0.62
CA LEU A 640 37.75 37.96 0.11
C LEU A 640 39.15 38.58 -0.08
N LYS A 641 40.06 38.37 0.87
CA LYS A 641 41.45 38.82 0.75
C LYS A 641 42.16 38.19 -0.44
N ALA A 642 42.06 36.87 -0.59
CA ALA A 642 42.65 36.17 -1.73
C ALA A 642 42.02 36.62 -3.06
N PHE A 643 40.71 36.92 -3.06
CA PHE A 643 40.00 37.45 -4.21
C PHE A 643 40.43 38.88 -4.59
N ASP A 644 40.59 39.79 -3.62
CA ASP A 644 41.12 41.15 -3.87
C ASP A 644 42.55 41.12 -4.42
N GLU A 645 43.42 40.30 -3.83
CA GLU A 645 44.81 40.14 -4.29
C GLU A 645 44.84 39.59 -5.72
N PHE A 646 44.00 38.59 -6.01
CA PHE A 646 43.86 38.02 -7.34
C PHE A 646 43.36 39.05 -8.36
N CYS A 647 42.31 39.80 -8.02
CA CYS A 647 41.75 40.84 -8.88
C CYS A 647 42.77 41.96 -9.12
N THR A 648 43.46 42.41 -8.08
CA THR A 648 44.52 43.43 -8.17
C THR A 648 45.65 42.98 -9.10
N THR A 649 46.11 41.73 -8.94
CA THR A 649 47.21 41.16 -9.75
C THR A 649 46.84 41.06 -11.22
N HIS A 650 45.58 40.73 -11.52
CA HIS A 650 45.11 40.51 -12.89
C HIS A 650 44.40 41.73 -13.50
N GLY A 651 44.37 42.87 -12.79
CA GLY A 651 43.74 44.10 -13.24
C GLY A 651 42.22 43.99 -13.39
N LEU A 652 41.57 43.14 -12.60
CA LEU A 652 40.12 42.91 -12.61
C LEU A 652 39.44 43.86 -11.64
N ARG A 653 38.30 44.41 -12.06
CA ARG A 653 37.46 45.25 -11.21
C ARG A 653 36.41 44.41 -10.48
N TYR A 654 36.26 44.69 -9.19
CA TYR A 654 35.15 44.22 -8.37
C TYR A 654 34.77 45.32 -7.38
N TYR A 655 33.59 45.18 -6.78
CA TYR A 655 33.12 46.03 -5.71
C TYR A 655 32.42 45.15 -4.67
N LEU A 656 32.45 45.51 -3.38
CA LEU A 656 31.52 44.93 -2.42
C LEU A 656 30.09 45.27 -2.83
N SER A 657 29.18 44.33 -2.60
CA SER A 657 27.77 44.44 -2.97
C SER A 657 26.88 44.43 -1.74
N GLU A 658 25.65 44.94 -1.90
CA GLU A 658 24.54 44.78 -0.97
C GLU A 658 24.92 44.87 0.53
N GLY A 659 24.78 43.76 1.28
CA GLY A 659 25.03 43.72 2.73
C GLY A 659 26.48 44.01 3.09
N SER A 660 27.43 43.45 2.34
CA SER A 660 28.87 43.68 2.56
C SER A 660 29.30 45.12 2.27
N MET A 661 28.70 45.77 1.26
CA MET A 661 28.91 47.20 1.01
C MET A 661 28.36 48.06 2.15
N LEU A 662 27.17 47.72 2.67
CA LEU A 662 26.60 48.38 3.83
C LEU A 662 27.46 48.20 5.08
N GLY A 663 27.98 46.98 5.31
CA GLY A 663 28.92 46.67 6.37
C GLY A 663 30.17 47.55 6.29
N ALA A 664 30.79 47.63 5.11
CA ALA A 664 31.98 48.47 4.89
C ALA A 664 31.73 49.95 5.22
N VAL A 665 30.59 50.50 4.78
CA VAL A 665 30.27 51.93 4.97
C VAL A 665 29.82 52.25 6.40
N ARG A 666 29.04 51.35 7.03
CA ARG A 666 28.40 51.60 8.33
C ARG A 666 29.20 51.09 9.53
N HIS A 667 29.86 49.94 9.38
CA HIS A 667 30.56 49.22 10.47
C HIS A 667 32.07 49.13 10.26
N GLY A 668 32.59 49.47 9.07
CA GLY A 668 34.01 49.31 8.72
C GLY A 668 34.44 47.84 8.57
N GLY A 669 33.47 46.95 8.35
CA GLY A 669 33.64 45.49 8.39
C GLY A 669 32.30 44.78 8.20
N PHE A 670 32.13 43.59 8.76
CA PHE A 670 30.86 42.87 8.69
C PHE A 670 29.77 43.59 9.47
N ILE A 671 28.51 43.36 9.06
CA ILE A 671 27.39 43.57 9.97
C ILE A 671 27.46 42.46 11.03
N PRO A 672 27.27 42.72 12.34
CA PRO A 672 27.56 41.72 13.39
C PRO A 672 26.86 40.37 13.27
N TRP A 673 25.72 40.32 12.57
CA TRP A 673 24.94 39.09 12.35
C TRP A 673 25.06 38.53 10.93
N ASP A 674 25.73 39.23 9.99
CA ASP A 674 25.89 38.76 8.61
C ASP A 674 26.68 37.45 8.57
N ASP A 675 26.25 36.55 7.69
CA ASP A 675 26.83 35.23 7.50
C ASP A 675 27.27 34.96 6.06
N ASP A 676 27.46 36.01 5.27
CA ASP A 676 27.92 35.98 3.88
C ASP A 676 28.76 37.21 3.47
N VAL A 677 29.50 37.06 2.36
CA VAL A 677 30.18 38.14 1.67
C VAL A 677 29.73 38.18 0.22
N ASP A 678 29.18 39.32 -0.19
CA ASP A 678 28.75 39.60 -1.54
C ASP A 678 29.72 40.56 -2.25
N VAL A 679 30.16 40.17 -3.45
CA VAL A 679 30.87 41.05 -4.37
C VAL A 679 30.14 41.14 -5.70
N MET A 680 30.39 42.21 -6.43
CA MET A 680 29.87 42.41 -7.77
C MET A 680 30.98 42.81 -8.75
N MET A 681 30.97 42.21 -9.94
CA MET A 681 31.95 42.44 -10.99
C MET A 681 31.28 42.92 -12.28
N PRO A 682 31.85 43.90 -13.01
CA PRO A 682 31.42 44.19 -14.37
C PRO A 682 31.55 42.93 -15.25
N ARG A 683 30.60 42.69 -16.15
CA ARG A 683 30.56 41.47 -16.99
C ARG A 683 31.90 41.09 -17.62
N ALA A 684 32.59 42.05 -18.24
CA ALA A 684 33.88 41.80 -18.89
C ALA A 684 34.97 41.35 -17.90
N ASP A 685 34.97 41.90 -16.68
CA ASP A 685 35.89 41.52 -15.62
C ASP A 685 35.53 40.13 -15.05
N TYR A 686 34.23 39.81 -14.91
CA TYR A 686 33.75 38.48 -14.54
C TYR A 686 34.12 37.42 -15.58
N ASP A 687 33.90 37.68 -16.87
CA ASP A 687 34.21 36.73 -17.93
C ASP A 687 35.73 36.47 -17.99
N ARG A 688 36.53 37.52 -17.77
CA ARG A 688 37.99 37.39 -17.66
C ARG A 688 38.40 36.61 -16.40
N PHE A 689 37.74 36.83 -15.27
CA PHE A 689 37.95 36.06 -14.05
C PHE A 689 37.65 34.57 -14.27
N ALA A 690 36.50 34.25 -14.86
CA ALA A 690 36.09 32.88 -15.18
C ALA A 690 37.07 32.20 -16.15
N GLN A 691 37.57 32.94 -17.14
CA GLN A 691 38.62 32.45 -18.03
C GLN A 691 39.91 32.12 -17.26
N LEU A 692 40.42 33.04 -16.45
CA LEU A 692 41.64 32.81 -15.66
C LEU A 692 41.46 31.64 -14.68
N ALA A 693 40.26 31.46 -14.12
CA ALA A 693 39.92 30.32 -13.30
C ALA A 693 39.98 29.00 -14.09
N SER A 694 39.44 28.96 -15.31
CA SER A 694 39.53 27.78 -16.19
C SER A 694 40.95 27.45 -16.63
N GLU A 695 41.84 28.45 -16.66
CA GLU A 695 43.27 28.30 -16.91
C GLU A 695 44.06 27.81 -15.67
N GLY A 696 43.36 27.53 -14.55
CA GLY A 696 43.97 27.03 -13.31
C GLY A 696 44.75 28.08 -12.53
N LYS A 697 44.48 29.38 -12.75
CA LYS A 697 45.21 30.48 -12.10
C LYS A 697 44.66 30.88 -10.74
N LEU A 698 43.53 30.30 -10.30
CA LEU A 698 42.97 30.62 -8.99
C LEU A 698 43.99 30.34 -7.87
N PRO A 699 43.97 31.13 -6.78
CA PRO A 699 44.75 30.83 -5.59
C PRO A 699 44.51 29.41 -5.09
N GLN A 700 45.58 28.75 -4.64
CA GLN A 700 45.48 27.40 -4.06
C GLN A 700 44.52 27.42 -2.86
N GLY A 701 43.62 26.44 -2.80
CA GLY A 701 42.61 26.36 -1.73
C GLY A 701 41.25 26.96 -2.08
N LEU A 702 41.07 27.49 -3.31
CA LEU A 702 39.80 28.04 -3.77
C LEU A 702 39.23 27.29 -4.99
N ASN A 703 37.91 27.17 -5.04
CA ASN A 703 37.14 26.63 -6.16
C ASN A 703 36.16 27.68 -6.69
N PHE A 704 36.09 27.81 -8.01
CA PHE A 704 35.10 28.67 -8.67
C PHE A 704 33.92 27.83 -9.17
N ASP A 705 32.75 28.05 -8.57
CA ASP A 705 31.50 27.36 -8.86
C ASP A 705 30.54 28.30 -9.60
N SER A 706 30.27 27.99 -10.86
CA SER A 706 29.52 28.83 -11.81
C SER A 706 28.81 27.95 -12.84
N PHE A 707 28.00 28.55 -13.72
CA PHE A 707 27.43 27.82 -14.88
C PHE A 707 28.51 27.25 -15.82
N GLN A 708 29.70 27.84 -15.87
CA GLN A 708 30.81 27.37 -16.70
C GLN A 708 31.53 26.16 -16.09
N THR A 709 31.55 26.05 -14.76
CA THR A 709 32.37 25.06 -14.04
C THR A 709 31.54 23.94 -13.39
N ASN A 710 30.24 24.15 -13.18
CA ASN A 710 29.37 23.19 -12.53
C ASN A 710 27.99 23.08 -13.23
N PRO A 711 27.68 21.94 -13.87
CA PRO A 711 26.40 21.74 -14.57
C PRO A 711 25.19 21.64 -13.61
N LYS A 712 25.42 21.50 -12.31
CA LYS A 712 24.41 21.49 -11.25
C LYS A 712 24.28 22.84 -10.52
N HIS A 713 25.04 23.85 -10.93
CA HIS A 713 24.96 25.19 -10.36
C HIS A 713 23.55 25.79 -10.57
N TRP A 714 22.97 26.31 -9.50
CA TRP A 714 21.53 26.64 -9.44
C TRP A 714 21.23 28.09 -9.04
N THR A 715 22.25 28.87 -8.64
CA THR A 715 22.14 30.30 -8.35
C THR A 715 22.43 31.14 -9.58
N LEU A 716 21.96 32.41 -9.60
CA LEU A 716 22.19 33.30 -10.76
C LEU A 716 23.59 33.93 -10.77
N GLY A 717 24.19 34.12 -9.59
CA GLY A 717 25.58 34.54 -9.42
C GLY A 717 26.48 33.34 -9.16
N ALA A 718 27.79 33.52 -9.35
CA ALA A 718 28.79 32.49 -9.11
C ALA A 718 29.26 32.50 -7.64
N LYS A 719 29.96 31.44 -7.23
CA LYS A 719 30.51 31.28 -5.89
C LYS A 719 32.01 31.03 -5.95
N LEU A 720 32.76 31.66 -5.05
CA LEU A 720 34.16 31.32 -4.80
C LEU A 720 34.26 30.63 -3.44
N GLN A 721 34.51 29.33 -3.46
CA GLN A 721 34.39 28.41 -2.33
C GLN A 721 35.76 28.00 -1.80
N MET A 722 35.90 27.85 -0.48
CA MET A 722 37.08 27.18 0.09
C MET A 722 37.05 25.69 -0.25
N THR A 723 38.16 25.15 -0.74
CA THR A 723 38.30 23.71 -0.97
C THR A 723 38.70 22.94 0.28
N THR A 724 39.35 23.62 1.23
CA THR A 724 39.68 23.04 2.53
C THR A 724 38.40 22.78 3.34
N PRO A 725 38.14 21.54 3.77
CA PRO A 725 37.00 21.24 4.62
C PRO A 725 37.05 22.07 5.90
N THR A 726 35.93 22.72 6.23
CA THR A 726 35.76 23.43 7.49
C THR A 726 34.62 22.80 8.29
N LYS A 727 34.49 23.17 9.56
CA LYS A 727 33.32 22.76 10.35
C LYS A 727 32.02 23.38 9.84
N PHE A 728 32.08 24.48 9.09
CA PHE A 728 30.94 25.13 8.48
C PHE A 728 30.60 24.48 7.15
N VAL A 729 29.39 23.94 7.05
CA VAL A 729 28.86 23.38 5.80
C VAL A 729 27.43 23.85 5.61
N GLN A 730 27.01 24.00 4.35
CA GLN A 730 25.62 24.11 3.92
C GLN A 730 25.15 22.75 3.38
N PRO A 731 24.61 21.85 4.24
CA PRO A 731 24.22 20.49 3.83
C PRO A 731 23.16 20.54 2.73
N GLU A 732 22.38 21.60 2.75
CA GLU A 732 21.31 21.91 1.83
C GLU A 732 21.75 22.06 0.37
N VAL A 733 23.03 22.33 0.10
CA VAL A 733 23.58 22.46 -1.26
C VAL A 733 24.66 21.43 -1.56
N ALA A 734 24.95 20.51 -0.63
CA ALA A 734 25.99 19.48 -0.80
C ALA A 734 25.71 18.49 -1.94
N HIS A 735 24.48 18.39 -2.43
CA HIS A 735 24.10 17.56 -3.57
C HIS A 735 24.38 18.22 -4.94
N VAL A 736 24.66 19.53 -4.95
CA VAL A 736 24.79 20.38 -6.15
C VAL A 736 26.04 21.24 -6.16
N SER A 737 26.72 21.44 -5.02
CA SER A 737 28.00 22.12 -4.90
C SER A 737 29.10 21.14 -4.47
N PRO A 738 30.27 21.14 -5.12
CA PRO A 738 31.40 20.27 -4.77
C PRO A 738 32.06 20.65 -3.44
N TYR A 739 31.98 21.93 -3.05
CA TYR A 739 32.55 22.46 -1.81
C TYR A 739 31.49 23.29 -1.07
N PRO A 740 30.57 22.63 -0.33
CA PRO A 740 29.45 23.30 0.33
C PRO A 740 29.87 24.03 1.62
N GLY A 741 31.10 24.56 1.70
CA GLY A 741 31.66 25.26 2.85
C GLY A 741 31.55 26.80 2.75
N PRO A 742 32.35 27.55 3.54
CA PRO A 742 32.45 29.00 3.44
C PRO A 742 32.79 29.45 2.02
N HIS A 743 32.13 30.53 1.57
CA HIS A 743 32.28 31.06 0.23
C HIS A 743 31.95 32.55 0.19
N ILE A 744 32.33 33.21 -0.90
CA ILE A 744 31.79 34.53 -1.25
C ILE A 744 30.95 34.41 -2.53
N ASP A 745 29.87 35.19 -2.61
CA ASP A 745 29.01 35.27 -3.78
C ASP A 745 29.51 36.36 -4.74
N ILE A 746 29.65 36.01 -6.02
CA ILE A 746 30.08 36.90 -7.09
C ILE A 746 28.89 37.18 -8.01
N PHE A 747 28.33 38.38 -7.87
CA PHE A 747 27.30 38.90 -8.76
C PHE A 747 27.88 39.58 -9.99
N MET A 748 27.14 39.53 -11.08
CA MET A 748 27.52 40.18 -12.34
C MET A 748 26.74 41.48 -12.51
N ILE A 749 27.46 42.51 -12.92
CA ILE A 749 26.91 43.81 -13.27
C ILE A 749 26.84 43.89 -14.79
N ASP A 750 25.63 43.88 -15.31
CA ASP A 750 25.33 43.85 -16.73
C ASP A 750 24.78 45.20 -17.22
N ALA A 751 25.13 45.59 -18.45
CA ALA A 751 24.60 46.81 -19.05
C ALA A 751 23.16 46.60 -19.53
N VAL A 752 22.24 47.45 -19.09
CA VAL A 752 20.80 47.34 -19.43
C VAL A 752 20.31 48.58 -20.17
N GLU A 753 19.64 48.40 -21.31
CA GLU A 753 19.25 49.48 -22.23
C GLU A 753 18.36 50.54 -21.58
N GLU A 754 17.30 50.12 -20.89
CA GLU A 754 16.41 51.01 -20.15
C GLU A 754 16.08 50.38 -18.78
N PRO A 755 16.24 51.12 -17.67
CA PRO A 755 15.90 50.65 -16.31
C PRO A 755 14.37 50.68 -16.03
N SER A 756 13.56 50.86 -17.07
CA SER A 756 12.12 51.02 -17.01
C SER A 756 11.46 50.46 -18.27
N GLY A 757 10.14 50.31 -18.23
CA GLY A 757 9.35 49.89 -19.37
C GLY A 757 9.19 48.37 -19.48
N LYS A 758 8.39 47.96 -20.48
CA LYS A 758 7.92 46.57 -20.62
C LYS A 758 9.04 45.57 -20.81
N LYS A 759 10.12 45.96 -21.48
CA LYS A 759 11.27 45.08 -21.78
C LYS A 759 12.04 44.73 -20.50
N PHE A 760 12.33 45.72 -19.65
CA PHE A 760 12.96 45.48 -18.34
C PHE A 760 12.05 44.66 -17.42
N ASP A 761 10.74 44.94 -17.41
CA ASP A 761 9.78 44.16 -16.60
C ASP A 761 9.70 42.69 -17.02
N GLN A 762 9.75 42.42 -18.34
CA GLN A 762 9.83 41.06 -18.88
C GLN A 762 11.13 40.35 -18.50
N GLN A 763 12.26 41.07 -18.58
CA GLN A 763 13.57 40.56 -18.16
C GLN A 763 13.54 40.15 -16.68
N ALA A 764 13.02 41.02 -15.81
CA ALA A 764 12.90 40.78 -14.39
C ALA A 764 11.97 39.60 -14.06
N TYR A 765 10.84 39.51 -14.76
CA TYR A 765 9.90 38.39 -14.60
C TYR A 765 10.52 37.06 -15.05
N ALA A 766 11.21 37.05 -16.19
CA ALA A 766 11.88 35.87 -16.73
C ALA A 766 12.98 35.37 -15.79
N LEU A 767 13.88 36.25 -15.33
CA LEU A 767 14.95 35.89 -14.39
C LEU A 767 14.40 35.37 -13.05
N ARG A 768 13.28 35.92 -12.55
CA ARG A 768 12.59 35.42 -11.36
C ARG A 768 12.03 34.00 -11.58
N GLY A 769 11.49 33.72 -12.77
CA GLY A 769 11.00 32.40 -13.16
C GLY A 769 12.15 31.38 -13.31
N LEU A 770 13.20 31.76 -14.02
CA LEU A 770 14.37 30.93 -14.29
C LEU A 770 15.15 30.60 -13.02
N ARG A 771 15.32 31.55 -12.09
CA ARG A 771 15.91 31.28 -10.76
C ARG A 771 15.17 30.18 -10.03
N ARG A 772 13.84 30.18 -10.10
CA ARG A 772 13.00 29.15 -9.49
C ARG A 772 13.09 27.82 -10.24
N ALA A 773 13.15 27.86 -11.56
CA ALA A 773 13.34 26.67 -12.38
C ALA A 773 14.68 25.98 -12.07
N LEU A 774 15.78 26.75 -11.98
CA LEU A 774 17.10 26.25 -11.60
C LEU A 774 17.13 25.64 -10.20
N PHE A 775 16.48 26.28 -9.22
CA PHE A 775 16.34 25.70 -7.88
C PHE A 775 15.56 24.38 -7.90
N MET A 776 14.50 24.28 -8.71
CA MET A 776 13.70 23.05 -8.83
C MET A 776 14.45 21.94 -9.60
N SER A 777 15.26 22.29 -10.60
CA SER A 777 16.08 21.34 -11.35
C SER A 777 17.30 20.85 -10.55
N SER A 778 17.70 21.56 -9.49
CA SER A 778 18.81 21.15 -8.61
C SER A 778 18.49 19.91 -7.76
N GLY A 779 17.24 19.41 -7.77
CA GLY A 779 16.83 18.24 -6.99
C GLY A 779 16.14 18.59 -5.65
N ARG A 780 15.96 19.88 -5.36
CA ARG A 780 15.31 20.35 -4.12
C ARG A 780 13.96 21.01 -4.44
N SER A 781 12.86 20.46 -3.91
CA SER A 781 11.55 21.09 -3.96
C SER A 781 11.15 21.54 -2.57
N ARG A 782 11.13 22.86 -2.31
CA ARG A 782 10.49 23.40 -1.11
C ARG A 782 8.98 23.20 -1.27
N ASN A 783 8.33 22.65 -0.24
CA ASN A 783 6.87 22.48 -0.10
C ASN A 783 6.06 23.36 -1.06
N LEU A 784 5.52 22.76 -2.13
CA LEU A 784 4.70 23.45 -3.14
C LEU A 784 3.39 24.02 -2.57
N ARG A 785 3.09 23.76 -1.29
CA ARG A 785 1.80 24.00 -0.63
C ARG A 785 1.32 25.45 -0.55
N VAL A 786 2.16 26.45 -0.84
CA VAL A 786 1.79 27.86 -0.56
C VAL A 786 1.36 28.68 -1.79
N HIS A 787 1.72 28.32 -3.03
CA HIS A 787 1.30 29.12 -4.21
C HIS A 787 1.25 28.30 -5.53
N LEU A 788 0.21 27.48 -5.76
CA LEU A 788 0.20 26.52 -6.88
C LEU A 788 -0.02 27.12 -8.28
N LYS A 789 -0.98 28.03 -8.48
CA LYS A 789 -1.47 28.34 -9.86
C LYS A 789 -0.43 28.99 -10.78
N ALA A 790 0.47 29.84 -10.27
CA ALA A 790 1.49 30.51 -11.07
C ALA A 790 2.81 29.72 -11.21
N ARG A 791 2.95 28.59 -10.51
CA ARG A 791 4.23 27.87 -10.36
C ARG A 791 4.27 26.53 -11.09
N VAL A 792 3.12 25.94 -11.42
CA VAL A 792 3.03 24.70 -12.21
C VAL A 792 3.71 24.83 -13.58
N PRO A 793 3.55 25.92 -14.37
CA PRO A 793 4.24 26.03 -15.66
C PRO A 793 5.77 26.07 -15.51
N ILE A 794 6.27 26.77 -14.49
CA ILE A 794 7.71 26.85 -14.20
C ILE A 794 8.26 25.48 -13.79
N TYR A 795 7.50 24.74 -12.98
CA TYR A 795 7.85 23.37 -12.57
C TYR A 795 7.87 22.41 -13.77
N LEU A 796 6.87 22.46 -14.65
CA LEU A 796 6.81 21.65 -15.85
C LEU A 796 8.01 21.94 -16.76
N VAL A 797 8.29 23.22 -17.03
CA VAL A 797 9.45 23.65 -17.82
C VAL A 797 10.75 23.16 -17.18
N ALA A 798 10.91 23.29 -15.86
CA ALA A 798 12.10 22.86 -15.13
C ALA A 798 12.31 21.33 -15.12
N LYS A 799 11.24 20.54 -15.32
CA LYS A 799 11.30 19.06 -15.42
C LYS A 799 11.52 18.56 -16.84
N THR A 800 11.06 19.32 -17.85
CA THR A 800 11.19 18.94 -19.26
C THR A 800 12.46 19.46 -19.91
N VAL A 801 13.08 20.51 -19.36
CA VAL A 801 14.25 21.18 -19.92
C VAL A 801 15.48 20.88 -19.06
N GLY A 802 16.58 20.46 -19.69
CA GLY A 802 17.83 20.15 -18.98
C GLY A 802 18.46 21.38 -18.30
N SER A 803 19.19 21.17 -17.20
CA SER A 803 19.81 22.25 -16.41
C SER A 803 20.69 23.19 -17.24
N LYS A 804 21.44 22.66 -18.20
CA LYS A 804 22.28 23.47 -19.11
C LYS A 804 21.45 24.47 -19.93
N THR A 805 20.31 24.05 -20.46
CA THR A 805 19.42 24.92 -21.23
C THR A 805 18.82 26.01 -20.35
N LEU A 806 18.47 25.70 -19.09
CA LEU A 806 18.01 26.70 -18.13
C LEU A 806 19.11 27.73 -17.80
N GLN A 807 20.35 27.28 -17.63
CA GLN A 807 21.51 28.16 -17.42
C GLN A 807 21.74 29.06 -18.63
N ASP A 808 21.65 28.53 -19.86
CA ASP A 808 21.80 29.31 -21.09
C ASP A 808 20.71 30.38 -21.24
N TRP A 809 19.48 30.07 -20.85
CA TRP A 809 18.41 31.06 -20.80
C TRP A 809 18.69 32.15 -19.77
N VAL A 810 19.23 31.80 -18.60
CA VAL A 810 19.64 32.83 -17.62
C VAL A 810 20.69 33.75 -18.21
N VAL A 811 21.74 33.19 -18.84
CA VAL A 811 22.80 33.99 -19.48
C VAL A 811 22.19 34.91 -20.54
N TYR A 812 21.34 34.39 -21.44
CA TYR A 812 20.65 35.19 -22.44
C TYR A 812 19.86 36.37 -21.84
N PHE A 813 19.10 36.13 -20.77
CA PHE A 813 18.34 37.19 -20.10
C PHE A 813 19.24 38.16 -19.32
N GLN A 814 20.45 37.77 -18.93
CA GLN A 814 21.43 38.65 -18.30
C GLN A 814 22.16 39.52 -19.34
N THR A 815 22.62 38.93 -20.45
CA THR A 815 23.62 39.55 -21.33
C THR A 815 23.09 39.99 -22.69
N GLU A 816 21.90 39.55 -23.12
CA GLU A 816 21.39 39.81 -24.48
C GLU A 816 20.01 40.48 -24.49
N PHE A 817 19.04 39.94 -23.74
CA PHE A 817 17.62 40.30 -23.91
C PHE A 817 17.33 41.80 -23.81
N ASN A 818 17.94 42.48 -22.84
CA ASN A 818 17.80 43.93 -22.61
C ASN A 818 19.15 44.64 -22.56
N ALA A 819 20.16 44.09 -23.24
CA ALA A 819 21.51 44.61 -23.17
C ALA A 819 21.77 45.70 -24.21
N ARG A 820 22.46 46.76 -23.78
CA ARG A 820 23.15 47.71 -24.67
C ARG A 820 24.55 47.97 -24.10
N PRO A 821 25.63 47.64 -24.83
CA PRO A 821 27.00 47.87 -24.35
C PRO A 821 27.28 49.33 -23.93
N GLU A 822 26.72 50.29 -24.68
CA GLU A 822 26.86 51.73 -24.41
C GLU A 822 25.81 52.28 -23.44
N SER A 823 25.09 51.43 -22.71
CA SER A 823 24.11 51.91 -21.75
C SER A 823 24.78 52.74 -20.65
N PRO A 824 24.16 53.89 -20.27
CA PRO A 824 24.57 54.63 -19.09
C PRO A 824 24.16 53.91 -17.79
N TYR A 825 23.46 52.78 -17.86
CA TYR A 825 22.97 52.03 -16.70
C TYR A 825 23.51 50.61 -16.64
N TRP A 826 23.86 50.21 -15.43
CA TRP A 826 24.40 48.91 -15.06
C TRP A 826 23.51 48.29 -13.97
N ALA A 827 23.19 47.01 -14.09
CA ALA A 827 22.28 46.32 -13.18
C ALA A 827 22.88 45.04 -12.60
N ASN A 828 22.67 44.82 -11.30
CA ASN A 828 22.86 43.52 -10.69
C ASN A 828 21.61 42.66 -10.92
N LEU A 829 21.58 41.94 -12.05
CA LEU A 829 20.47 41.07 -12.44
C LEU A 829 20.40 39.76 -11.63
N CYS A 830 21.41 39.49 -10.81
CA CYS A 830 21.47 38.33 -9.92
C CYS A 830 20.79 38.57 -8.57
N SER A 831 20.60 39.83 -8.19
CA SER A 831 20.12 40.25 -6.85
C SER A 831 18.79 39.62 -6.43
N TYR A 832 18.60 39.45 -5.12
CA TYR A 832 17.32 39.04 -4.53
C TYR A 832 16.39 40.19 -4.18
N TYR A 833 16.88 41.44 -4.26
CA TYR A 833 16.07 42.64 -4.11
C TYR A 833 15.25 42.93 -5.37
N ASP A 834 14.40 43.96 -5.31
CA ASP A 834 13.73 44.45 -6.52
C ASP A 834 14.79 44.90 -7.53
N LEU A 835 14.77 44.30 -8.72
CA LEU A 835 15.77 44.58 -9.76
C LEU A 835 15.76 46.05 -10.19
N ARG A 836 14.65 46.78 -10.04
CA ARG A 836 14.60 48.23 -10.30
C ARG A 836 15.49 49.04 -9.34
N ASN A 837 15.61 48.57 -8.10
CA ASN A 837 16.49 49.17 -7.09
C ASN A 837 17.96 48.75 -7.28
N GLN A 838 18.19 47.73 -8.11
CA GLN A 838 19.51 47.17 -8.42
C GLN A 838 20.06 47.65 -9.77
N VAL A 839 19.46 48.71 -10.34
CA VAL A 839 20.00 49.41 -11.51
C VAL A 839 20.62 50.73 -11.10
N PHE A 840 21.85 50.99 -11.52
CA PHE A 840 22.61 52.17 -11.13
C PHE A 840 23.23 52.84 -12.36
N PRO A 841 23.39 54.17 -12.35
CA PRO A 841 24.23 54.85 -13.33
C PRO A 841 25.63 54.24 -13.35
N ARG A 842 26.14 53.93 -14.55
CA ARG A 842 27.47 53.36 -14.77
C ARG A 842 28.58 54.21 -14.15
N GLU A 843 28.40 55.53 -14.14
CA GLU A 843 29.31 56.49 -13.51
C GLU A 843 29.42 56.34 -11.98
N TRP A 844 28.41 55.79 -11.30
CA TRP A 844 28.43 55.60 -9.84
C TRP A 844 29.46 54.56 -9.39
N PHE A 845 29.80 53.60 -10.27
CA PHE A 845 30.82 52.60 -10.01
C PHE A 845 32.23 53.21 -10.12
N GLY A 846 32.46 54.02 -11.16
CA GLY A 846 33.73 54.71 -11.40
C GLY A 846 34.94 53.76 -11.44
N LYS A 847 36.06 54.19 -10.85
CA LYS A 847 37.23 53.32 -10.60
C LYS A 847 37.11 52.55 -9.27
N GLY A 848 36.07 52.84 -8.48
CA GLY A 848 35.93 52.38 -7.12
C GLY A 848 36.87 53.10 -6.14
N ARG A 849 36.51 53.08 -4.86
CA ARG A 849 37.33 53.57 -3.75
C ARG A 849 37.67 52.42 -2.81
N ARG A 850 38.92 52.36 -2.36
CA ARG A 850 39.35 51.38 -1.36
C ARG A 850 38.98 51.85 0.04
N VAL A 851 38.32 50.99 0.80
CA VAL A 851 37.92 51.23 2.19
C VAL A 851 38.40 50.08 3.08
N THR A 852 38.47 50.34 4.38
CA THR A 852 38.75 49.30 5.37
C THR A 852 37.54 48.39 5.55
N PHE A 853 37.77 47.07 5.56
CA PHE A 853 36.79 46.05 5.87
C PHE A 853 37.48 44.98 6.73
N GLU A 854 37.15 44.90 8.03
CA GLU A 854 37.78 43.94 8.97
C GLU A 854 39.32 43.93 8.93
N GLY A 855 39.93 45.11 8.77
CA GLY A 855 41.38 45.26 8.71
C GLY A 855 42.06 44.91 7.38
N ILE A 856 41.31 44.44 6.35
CA ILE A 856 41.79 44.42 4.95
C ILE A 856 41.30 45.66 4.19
N THR A 857 41.79 45.86 2.98
CA THR A 857 41.21 46.83 2.04
C THR A 857 40.31 46.13 1.05
N ALA A 858 39.08 46.63 0.88
CA ALA A 858 38.15 46.17 -0.15
C ALA A 858 37.69 47.35 -1.01
N VAL A 859 37.24 47.08 -2.23
CA VAL A 859 36.77 48.11 -3.16
C VAL A 859 35.26 48.29 -3.03
N ILE A 860 34.79 49.52 -2.90
CA ILE A 860 33.36 49.88 -3.01
C ILE A 860 33.17 50.88 -4.15
N PRO A 861 31.94 51.03 -4.69
CA PRO A 861 31.64 52.02 -5.73
C PRO A 861 31.98 53.46 -5.30
N GLU A 862 32.28 54.35 -6.25
CA GLU A 862 32.57 55.76 -5.96
C GLU A 862 31.39 56.47 -5.30
N ARG A 863 30.16 56.13 -5.70
CA ARG A 863 28.90 56.66 -5.15
C ARG A 863 28.16 55.58 -4.35
N ALA A 864 28.89 54.85 -3.49
CA ALA A 864 28.34 53.75 -2.69
C ALA A 864 27.20 54.21 -1.77
N GLU A 865 27.27 55.40 -1.20
CA GLU A 865 26.23 55.97 -0.33
C GLU A 865 24.91 56.18 -1.09
N ASP A 866 24.96 56.69 -2.33
CA ASP A 866 23.77 56.85 -3.16
C ASP A 866 23.19 55.49 -3.58
N MET A 867 24.06 54.50 -3.84
CA MET A 867 23.63 53.12 -4.11
C MET A 867 22.92 52.52 -2.90
N LEU A 868 23.50 52.62 -1.70
CA LEU A 868 22.91 52.12 -0.46
C LEU A 868 21.58 52.80 -0.15
N ALA A 869 21.49 54.12 -0.32
CA ALA A 869 20.25 54.87 -0.15
C ALA A 869 19.16 54.41 -1.13
N LYS A 870 19.54 54.02 -2.36
CA LYS A 870 18.61 53.46 -3.35
C LYS A 870 18.17 52.03 -3.02
N ILE A 871 19.07 51.18 -2.50
CA ILE A 871 18.77 49.78 -2.18
C ILE A 871 17.90 49.69 -0.91
N TYR A 872 18.31 50.39 0.16
CA TYR A 872 17.78 50.23 1.51
C TYR A 872 16.91 51.39 1.99
N GLY A 873 16.86 52.51 1.27
CA GLY A 873 16.16 53.73 1.69
C GLY A 873 17.09 54.79 2.28
N ALA A 874 16.57 56.01 2.45
CA ALA A 874 17.37 57.16 2.90
C ALA A 874 17.91 57.02 4.34
N ASP A 875 17.35 56.11 5.13
CA ASP A 875 17.67 55.83 6.52
C ASP A 875 18.54 54.58 6.72
N TYR A 876 19.19 54.08 5.66
CA TYR A 876 20.01 52.86 5.67
C TYR A 876 21.13 52.84 6.73
N MET A 877 21.56 54.01 7.20
CA MET A 877 22.56 54.15 8.28
C MET A 877 22.01 53.78 9.66
N ASN A 878 20.69 53.75 9.84
CA ASN A 878 20.07 53.30 11.07
C ASN A 878 20.25 51.79 11.24
N VAL A 879 20.53 51.36 12.46
CA VAL A 879 20.62 49.94 12.80
C VAL A 879 19.19 49.42 13.04
N PRO A 880 18.71 48.40 12.31
CA PRO A 880 17.38 47.83 12.50
C PRO A 880 17.20 47.21 13.88
N THR A 881 15.96 47.09 14.34
CA THR A 881 15.61 46.37 15.58
C THR A 881 15.94 44.87 15.43
N PRO A 882 16.46 44.18 16.47
CA PRO A 882 16.75 42.74 16.37
C PRO A 882 15.53 41.92 15.94
N GLY A 883 15.64 41.21 14.81
CA GLY A 883 14.55 40.41 14.22
C GLY A 883 13.90 41.00 12.97
N GLU A 884 14.20 42.25 12.60
CA GLU A 884 13.73 42.86 11.35
C GLU A 884 14.79 42.72 10.24
N GLY A 885 14.43 42.02 9.14
CA GLY A 885 15.09 42.16 7.84
C GLY A 885 16.24 41.21 7.48
N HIS A 886 16.60 40.23 8.31
CA HIS A 886 17.71 39.31 8.01
C HIS A 886 17.25 38.03 7.29
N ARG A 887 17.92 37.68 6.18
CA ARG A 887 17.91 36.31 5.62
C ARG A 887 19.11 35.54 6.16
N GLU A 888 18.88 34.50 6.93
CA GLU A 888 19.96 33.62 7.42
C GLU A 888 20.32 32.60 6.34
N HIS A 889 21.61 32.42 6.06
CA HIS A 889 22.12 31.29 5.29
C HIS A 889 22.17 30.03 6.17
N ASN A 890 21.83 28.88 5.58
CA ASN A 890 21.71 27.63 6.32
C ASN A 890 23.07 26.93 6.48
N PHE A 891 24.05 27.62 7.09
CA PHE A 891 25.28 27.00 7.56
C PHE A 891 25.02 26.17 8.81
N PHE A 892 25.75 25.07 8.92
CA PHE A 892 25.74 24.14 10.04
C PHE A 892 27.18 23.87 10.48
N VAL A 893 27.40 23.79 11.79
CA VAL A 893 28.66 23.45 12.45
C VAL A 893 28.69 21.94 12.69
N ARG A 894 29.69 21.26 12.12
CA ARG A 894 29.95 19.81 12.31
C ARG A 894 30.87 19.56 13.51
N ASP A 895 30.65 18.45 14.21
CA ASP A 895 31.41 18.10 15.42
C ASP A 895 32.87 17.64 15.15
N GLU A 896 33.19 17.13 13.95
CA GLU A 896 34.59 16.86 13.52
C GLU A 896 34.78 17.00 11.99
N PRO A 897 35.99 17.41 11.51
CA PRO A 897 36.29 17.47 10.08
C PRO A 897 36.51 16.06 9.49
N HIS A 898 35.68 15.66 8.53
CA HIS A 898 35.86 14.42 7.78
C HIS A 898 37.19 14.40 7.04
N THR A 899 37.97 13.34 7.25
CA THR A 899 39.06 12.92 6.36
C THR A 899 38.51 12.56 4.98
N GLU A 900 39.28 12.90 3.94
CA GLU A 900 38.91 12.85 2.52
C GLU A 900 38.24 11.53 2.10
N ARG A 901 37.02 11.60 1.58
CA ARG A 901 36.53 10.60 0.61
C ARG A 901 37.01 11.05 -0.76
N THR A 902 37.99 10.34 -1.32
CA THR A 902 38.32 10.42 -2.74
C THR A 902 37.08 10.10 -3.58
N PRO A 903 36.81 10.86 -4.67
CA PRO A 903 35.72 10.51 -5.58
C PRO A 903 36.06 9.17 -6.26
N SER A 904 35.14 8.21 -6.21
CA SER A 904 35.20 7.11 -7.19
C SER A 904 34.86 7.66 -8.58
N PRO A 905 35.50 7.11 -9.63
CA PRO A 905 35.43 7.62 -11.00
C PRO A 905 34.01 7.66 -11.59
#